data_AF-A0A8C2SYQ7-F1
#
_entry.id   AF-A0A8C2SYQ7-F1
#
_cell.length_a   1.000
_cell.length_b   1.000
_cell.length_c   1.000
_cell.angle_alpha   90.00
_cell.angle_beta   90.00
_cell.angle_gamma   90.00
#
_symmetry.space_group_name_H-M   'P 1'
#
loop_
_entity.id
_entity.type
_entity.pdbx_description
1 polymer ?
#
loop_
_entity_poly.entity_id
_entity_poly.type
_entity_poly.pdbx_seq_one_letter_code
_entity_poly.pdbx_strand_id
1 'polypeptide(L)'
;MAPILDWKKLMRTDPDALPRQEELADGLLETLSKVDGKDLKNETPEQLIHLFKITQSLMKMKAQEVELALEEVEKAGQEQAKCGKQISLCSFSASGRDTRFLRDEIRQLEKQVEQKERQLIDTEKELEKEKKVNEQLALRNEEAENENIKLRRENEQLRQDVVDYQRQIDSHKETVLSRRGDDSDYRSQLSKKNFELVQYLDEIQNLTETNEKLDIQNQEMRKNLEESVQEMEKMTDEYNKMKLIVQQSDTVMDQLRKENEQYKFQVQELSDQLKAKNEEDDPLMAAINAKVEEWKKILASKDNELIEYQQMLLNMKEEMKMARFDVNRSSILALQQSVQERDAQISLLTEQVKQYTKEMEQNAFLIEELKNDLQKDKGPSSLAQQNRLGELQEKLKLLEERTKEAEKSAELAEADAREKDKELVDALKRMKDYELGVYGLEEAVAEIKDLKKQIKIRDHEIEMLIKEINKLELKINDFLDENEELRERLGLEPKAMIDLNEFRNSKTLKQQQYRLENQVLLKEIERLEEERIELKKQVRKLAQEKGRKVAIRGRIFLVTNCLVGTLSIVNNANAYLANELRERERDLEKNRTVIVKFQSKLKELSEENKQLEQGMKEILQAVKETQKDATVKGGETALIIPSLDRLVSAIESKNTDGIFDASVHLKAQVDQLTGRNEELRQELKQTQKESTNYSNQLAKANEKITQLNNEICVLRQSESANIVFKTVNLPEGMVPSSVNIINSLNEYLILLIQELENKEQLLKKSEDAVEDYKRKFAVIRHQQGLIYKEYQRYFSSL
;
A
#
# COMPACT_ATOMS: atom_id res chain seq x y z
N MET A 1 -53.83 -10.44 56.54
CA MET A 1 -52.78 -11.49 56.55
C MET A 1 -52.07 -11.42 55.22
N ALA A 2 -50.73 -11.46 55.18
CA ALA A 2 -50.00 -11.43 53.92
C ALA A 2 -50.22 -12.73 53.13
N PRO A 3 -50.33 -12.69 51.79
CA PRO A 3 -50.44 -13.89 50.98
C PRO A 3 -49.08 -14.60 50.91
N ILE A 4 -48.94 -15.71 51.64
CA ILE A 4 -47.78 -16.61 51.52
C ILE A 4 -47.78 -17.17 50.08
N LEU A 5 -46.64 -17.13 49.40
CA LEU A 5 -46.51 -17.72 48.07
C LEU A 5 -46.78 -19.22 48.16
N ASP A 6 -47.76 -19.72 47.40
CA ASP A 6 -47.91 -21.16 47.22
C ASP A 6 -46.85 -21.67 46.24
N TRP A 7 -45.66 -21.95 46.78
CA TRP A 7 -44.56 -22.55 46.05
C TRP A 7 -44.92 -23.88 45.39
N LYS A 8 -45.91 -24.63 45.88
CA LYS A 8 -46.37 -25.88 45.24
C LYS A 8 -47.25 -25.60 44.02
N LYS A 9 -47.94 -24.46 43.97
CA LYS A 9 -48.62 -23.97 42.77
C LYS A 9 -47.60 -23.41 41.77
N LEU A 10 -46.70 -22.52 42.21
CA LEU A 10 -45.67 -21.90 41.36
C LEU A 10 -44.75 -22.93 40.70
N MET A 11 -44.16 -23.87 41.46
CA MET A 11 -43.27 -24.92 40.93
C MET A 11 -43.99 -25.97 40.07
N ARG A 12 -45.32 -25.87 39.89
CA ARG A 12 -46.12 -26.67 38.93
C ARG A 12 -46.54 -25.88 37.69
N THR A 13 -46.45 -24.56 37.71
CA THR A 13 -46.71 -23.71 36.55
C THR A 13 -45.52 -23.78 35.61
N ASP A 14 -45.75 -24.27 34.39
CA ASP A 14 -44.76 -24.23 33.30
C ASP A 14 -44.68 -22.80 32.73
N PRO A 15 -43.54 -22.08 32.83
CA PRO A 15 -43.40 -20.72 32.33
C PRO A 15 -43.57 -20.58 30.83
N ASP A 16 -43.32 -21.64 30.05
CA ASP A 16 -43.44 -21.63 28.58
C ASP A 16 -44.87 -21.96 28.11
N ALA A 17 -45.68 -22.59 28.96
CA ALA A 17 -47.11 -22.83 28.70
C ALA A 17 -48.02 -21.66 29.13
N LEU A 18 -47.52 -20.77 29.99
CA LEU A 18 -48.26 -19.64 30.56
C LEU A 18 -48.94 -18.71 29.52
N PRO A 19 -48.35 -18.43 28.33
CA PRO A 19 -48.98 -17.68 27.25
C PRO A 19 -50.25 -18.28 26.62
N ARG A 20 -50.76 -19.40 27.15
CA ARG A 20 -52.01 -20.04 26.72
C ARG A 20 -53.03 -20.17 27.87
N GLN A 21 -52.78 -19.50 29.00
CA GLN A 21 -53.53 -19.66 30.25
C GLN A 21 -53.79 -18.31 30.93
N GLU A 22 -54.45 -17.40 30.21
CA GLU A 22 -54.72 -16.00 30.59
C GLU A 22 -55.30 -15.83 32.00
N GLU A 23 -56.35 -16.58 32.37
CA GLU A 23 -56.94 -16.57 33.72
C GLU A 23 -55.93 -16.95 34.83
N LEU A 24 -55.00 -17.86 34.55
CA LEU A 24 -53.95 -18.25 35.48
C LEU A 24 -52.78 -17.27 35.47
N ALA A 25 -52.53 -16.59 34.35
CA ALA A 25 -51.54 -15.52 34.23
C ALA A 25 -51.94 -14.31 35.07
N ASP A 26 -53.17 -13.81 34.94
CA ASP A 26 -53.67 -12.68 35.73
C ASP A 26 -53.76 -13.01 37.21
N GLY A 27 -54.25 -14.21 37.57
CA GLY A 27 -54.25 -14.68 38.96
C GLY A 27 -52.84 -14.85 39.56
N LEU A 28 -51.83 -15.15 38.74
CA LEU A 28 -50.43 -15.13 39.18
C LEU A 28 -49.89 -13.70 39.29
N LEU A 29 -50.20 -12.81 38.34
CA LEU A 29 -49.80 -11.40 38.38
C LEU A 29 -50.35 -10.69 39.64
N GLU A 30 -51.62 -10.96 40.02
CA GLU A 30 -52.24 -10.39 41.21
C GLU A 30 -51.67 -10.95 42.54
N THR A 31 -51.06 -12.14 42.52
CA THR A 31 -50.34 -12.68 43.69
C THR A 31 -48.89 -12.20 43.76
N LEU A 32 -48.20 -12.13 42.62
CA LEU A 32 -46.79 -11.73 42.53
C LEU A 32 -46.57 -10.24 42.75
N SER A 33 -47.51 -9.39 42.32
CA SER A 33 -47.49 -7.94 42.60
C SER A 33 -47.66 -7.57 44.08
N LYS A 34 -47.93 -8.55 44.96
CA LYS A 34 -48.12 -8.38 46.41
C LYS A 34 -46.98 -9.00 47.24
N VAL A 35 -45.90 -9.46 46.59
CA VAL A 35 -44.73 -10.07 47.23
C VAL A 35 -43.69 -8.98 47.54
N ASP A 36 -43.31 -8.84 48.81
CA ASP A 36 -42.29 -7.88 49.25
C ASP A 36 -40.89 -8.55 49.26
N GLY A 37 -39.85 -7.81 48.89
CA GLY A 37 -38.48 -8.36 48.72
C GLY A 37 -37.81 -8.88 50.01
N LYS A 38 -38.52 -8.82 51.15
CA LYS A 38 -38.11 -9.38 52.44
C LYS A 38 -38.47 -10.86 52.57
N ASP A 39 -39.57 -11.27 51.92
CA ASP A 39 -40.14 -12.62 52.07
C ASP A 39 -39.36 -13.69 51.29
N LEU A 40 -38.54 -13.26 50.31
CA LEU A 40 -37.75 -14.13 49.43
C LEU A 40 -36.36 -14.50 49.98
N LYS A 41 -35.96 -13.98 51.15
CA LYS A 41 -34.57 -14.07 51.64
C LYS A 41 -34.09 -15.46 52.07
N ASN A 42 -35.00 -16.40 52.31
CA ASN A 42 -34.71 -17.73 52.87
C ASN A 42 -35.04 -18.88 51.90
N GLU A 43 -35.43 -18.57 50.66
CA GLU A 43 -35.93 -19.54 49.68
C GLU A 43 -34.79 -20.11 48.82
N THR A 44 -34.99 -21.30 48.23
CA THR A 44 -33.92 -21.94 47.44
C THR A 44 -33.65 -21.19 46.12
N PRO A 45 -32.40 -21.21 45.60
CA PRO A 45 -32.09 -20.59 44.31
C PRO A 45 -32.93 -21.19 43.16
N GLU A 46 -33.31 -22.46 43.24
CA GLU A 46 -34.18 -23.13 42.26
C GLU A 46 -35.60 -22.54 42.24
N GLN A 47 -36.19 -22.30 43.42
CA GLN A 47 -37.47 -21.59 43.56
C GLN A 47 -37.38 -20.16 43.01
N LEU A 48 -36.30 -19.42 43.31
CA LEU A 48 -36.12 -18.05 42.86
C LEU A 48 -35.91 -17.95 41.34
N ILE A 49 -35.15 -18.87 40.74
CA ILE A 49 -34.97 -18.97 39.28
C ILE A 49 -36.29 -19.33 38.59
N HIS A 50 -37.10 -20.21 39.17
CA HIS A 50 -38.42 -20.57 38.63
C HIS A 50 -39.43 -19.43 38.76
N LEU A 51 -39.43 -18.72 39.89
CA LEU A 51 -40.21 -17.50 40.10
C LEU A 51 -39.87 -16.44 39.05
N PHE A 52 -38.57 -16.22 38.80
CA PHE A 52 -38.08 -15.28 37.80
C PHE A 52 -38.50 -15.66 36.37
N LYS A 53 -38.54 -16.96 36.02
CA LYS A 53 -39.07 -17.41 34.74
C LYS A 53 -40.57 -17.12 34.60
N ILE A 54 -41.36 -17.37 35.64
CA ILE A 54 -42.80 -17.06 35.65
C ILE A 54 -43.03 -15.55 35.49
N THR A 55 -42.33 -14.71 36.26
CA THR A 55 -42.46 -13.24 36.11
C THR A 55 -41.98 -12.76 34.73
N GLN A 56 -40.91 -13.34 34.17
CA GLN A 56 -40.46 -13.00 32.82
C GLN A 56 -41.51 -13.36 31.74
N SER A 57 -42.21 -14.49 31.86
CA SER A 57 -43.31 -14.83 30.95
C SER A 57 -44.54 -13.92 31.13
N LEU A 58 -44.89 -13.56 32.37
CA LEU A 58 -45.94 -12.57 32.64
C LEU A 58 -45.62 -11.20 32.02
N MET A 59 -44.39 -10.71 32.18
CA MET A 59 -43.96 -9.43 31.60
C MET A 59 -43.99 -9.45 30.06
N LYS A 60 -43.64 -10.57 29.41
CA LYS A 60 -43.75 -10.72 27.95
C LYS A 60 -45.20 -10.61 27.48
N MET A 61 -46.15 -11.24 28.17
CA MET A 61 -47.58 -11.12 27.82
C MET A 61 -48.10 -9.70 28.02
N LYS A 62 -47.85 -9.07 29.18
CA LYS A 62 -48.33 -7.69 29.41
C LYS A 62 -47.67 -6.66 28.49
N ALA A 63 -46.46 -6.91 27.98
CA ALA A 63 -45.88 -6.10 26.91
C ALA A 63 -46.65 -6.27 25.57
N GLN A 64 -47.02 -7.50 25.20
CA GLN A 64 -47.80 -7.79 23.98
C GLN A 64 -49.24 -7.26 24.05
N GLU A 65 -49.89 -7.32 25.21
CA GLU A 65 -51.21 -6.71 25.44
C GLU A 65 -51.17 -5.19 25.23
N VAL A 66 -50.13 -4.52 25.72
CA VAL A 66 -49.94 -3.06 25.54
C VAL A 66 -49.62 -2.73 24.08
N GLU A 67 -48.82 -3.54 23.38
CA GLU A 67 -48.50 -3.37 21.96
C GLU A 67 -49.78 -3.48 21.08
N LEU A 68 -50.63 -4.48 21.35
CA LEU A 68 -51.92 -4.63 20.68
C LEU A 68 -52.89 -3.48 20.98
N ALA A 69 -52.97 -3.03 22.24
CA ALA A 69 -53.82 -1.89 22.62
C ALA A 69 -53.37 -0.58 21.94
N LEU A 70 -52.07 -0.38 21.75
CA LEU A 70 -51.53 0.76 21.00
C LEU A 70 -51.88 0.66 19.50
N GLU A 71 -51.78 -0.52 18.88
CA GLU A 71 -52.24 -0.73 17.51
C GLU A 71 -53.73 -0.42 17.31
N GLU A 72 -54.60 -0.80 18.26
CA GLU A 72 -56.04 -0.51 18.17
C GLU A 72 -56.33 0.99 18.27
N VAL A 73 -55.65 1.70 19.18
CA VAL A 73 -55.74 3.17 19.29
C VAL A 73 -55.24 3.86 18.01
N GLU A 74 -54.15 3.39 17.40
CA GLU A 74 -53.67 3.96 16.14
C GLU A 74 -54.64 3.71 14.98
N LYS A 75 -55.20 2.49 14.87
CA LYS A 75 -56.22 2.16 13.85
C LYS A 75 -57.46 3.05 13.99
N ALA A 76 -57.97 3.23 15.20
CA ALA A 76 -59.10 4.14 15.47
C ALA A 76 -58.77 5.60 15.09
N GLY A 77 -57.56 6.08 15.39
CA GLY A 77 -57.09 7.41 14.97
C GLY A 77 -56.99 7.55 13.44
N GLN A 78 -56.51 6.52 12.74
CA GLN A 78 -56.46 6.51 11.29
C GLN A 78 -57.86 6.49 10.64
N GLU A 79 -58.84 5.83 11.26
CA GLU A 79 -60.23 5.82 10.76
C GLU A 79 -60.93 7.18 10.95
N GLN A 80 -60.74 7.84 12.10
CA GLN A 80 -61.15 9.25 12.29
C GLN A 80 -60.51 10.16 11.23
N ALA A 81 -59.21 10.02 10.98
CA ALA A 81 -58.49 10.84 10.01
C ALA A 81 -58.92 10.60 8.55
N LYS A 82 -59.41 9.40 8.21
CA LYS A 82 -59.98 9.06 6.90
C LYS A 82 -61.39 9.65 6.74
N CYS A 83 -62.24 9.53 7.77
CA CYS A 83 -63.61 10.06 7.75
C CYS A 83 -63.63 11.60 7.57
N GLY A 84 -62.73 12.33 8.25
CA GLY A 84 -62.66 13.80 8.19
C GLY A 84 -62.21 14.41 6.85
N LYS A 85 -61.73 13.61 5.89
CA LYS A 85 -61.11 14.12 4.63
C LYS A 85 -61.98 14.05 3.37
N GLN A 86 -63.24 13.60 3.49
CA GLN A 86 -64.10 13.37 2.32
C GLN A 86 -65.41 14.18 2.32
N ILE A 87 -65.50 15.25 3.13
CA ILE A 87 -66.58 16.24 3.11
C ILE A 87 -65.99 17.63 2.86
N SER A 88 -65.62 17.89 1.60
CA SER A 88 -65.29 19.24 1.12
C SER A 88 -65.49 19.35 -0.39
N LEU A 89 -66.14 20.44 -0.79
CA LEU A 89 -66.37 20.93 -2.16
C LEU A 89 -67.51 20.29 -3.01
N CYS A 90 -68.20 21.19 -3.71
CA CYS A 90 -69.12 20.99 -4.85
C CYS A 90 -70.58 20.59 -4.59
N SER A 91 -71.34 21.53 -4.00
CA SER A 91 -72.78 21.64 -4.26
C SER A 91 -73.05 22.22 -5.66
N PHE A 92 -73.64 21.44 -6.58
CA PHE A 92 -74.38 21.99 -7.73
C PHE A 92 -75.48 21.03 -8.22
N SER A 93 -76.51 21.61 -8.86
CA SER A 93 -77.76 20.95 -9.19
C SER A 93 -77.82 20.40 -10.62
N ALA A 94 -78.42 19.21 -10.79
CA ALA A 94 -79.33 18.91 -11.91
C ALA A 94 -80.14 17.60 -11.70
N SER A 95 -81.38 17.61 -12.18
CA SER A 95 -82.29 16.44 -12.27
C SER A 95 -81.81 15.42 -13.32
N GLY A 96 -82.04 14.11 -13.20
CA GLY A 96 -82.76 13.36 -12.16
C GLY A 96 -83.27 11.99 -12.68
N ARG A 97 -84.39 11.50 -12.11
CA ARG A 97 -85.08 10.20 -12.37
C ARG A 97 -84.71 8.97 -11.51
N ASP A 98 -84.28 9.15 -10.26
CA ASP A 98 -84.53 8.14 -9.19
C ASP A 98 -84.99 8.79 -7.87
N THR A 99 -85.90 9.76 -8.00
CA THR A 99 -86.13 10.81 -6.99
C THR A 99 -87.28 10.51 -6.02
N ARG A 100 -87.45 9.27 -5.54
CA ARG A 100 -88.33 9.00 -4.37
C ARG A 100 -87.54 8.52 -3.17
N PHE A 101 -86.95 7.33 -3.22
CA PHE A 101 -86.17 6.78 -2.10
C PHE A 101 -85.08 7.75 -1.62
N LEU A 102 -84.26 8.29 -2.54
CA LEU A 102 -83.26 9.30 -2.21
C LEU A 102 -83.85 10.60 -1.62
N ARG A 103 -85.09 10.99 -1.95
CA ARG A 103 -85.76 12.17 -1.34
C ARG A 103 -86.39 11.90 0.03
N ASP A 104 -86.58 10.65 0.40
CA ASP A 104 -87.06 10.27 1.73
C ASP A 104 -85.89 9.96 2.66
N GLU A 105 -84.79 9.41 2.13
CA GLU A 105 -83.49 9.28 2.78
C GLU A 105 -82.84 10.65 3.04
N ILE A 106 -82.77 11.53 2.04
CA ILE A 106 -82.32 12.92 2.23
C ILE A 106 -83.17 13.62 3.29
N ARG A 107 -84.50 13.46 3.31
CA ARG A 107 -85.34 14.05 4.37
C ARG A 107 -85.14 13.44 5.76
N GLN A 108 -84.68 12.20 5.86
CA GLN A 108 -84.26 11.63 7.16
C GLN A 108 -82.91 12.18 7.59
N LEU A 109 -81.95 12.34 6.68
CA LEU A 109 -80.64 12.93 6.95
C LEU A 109 -80.73 14.43 7.27
N GLU A 110 -81.50 15.22 6.51
CA GLU A 110 -81.83 16.62 6.80
C GLU A 110 -82.43 16.75 8.21
N LYS A 111 -83.37 15.87 8.59
CA LYS A 111 -83.96 15.86 9.93
C LYS A 111 -82.97 15.46 11.02
N GLN A 112 -82.02 14.56 10.75
CA GLN A 112 -80.94 14.22 11.68
C GLN A 112 -79.93 15.37 11.82
N VAL A 113 -79.62 16.08 10.72
CA VAL A 113 -78.79 17.29 10.74
C VAL A 113 -79.48 18.40 11.55
N GLU A 114 -80.76 18.71 11.29
CA GLU A 114 -81.53 19.65 12.12
C GLU A 114 -81.55 19.25 13.61
N GLN A 115 -81.65 17.94 13.92
CA GLN A 115 -81.58 17.46 15.29
C GLN A 115 -80.18 17.64 15.91
N LYS A 116 -79.11 17.48 15.12
CA LYS A 116 -77.73 17.70 15.55
C LYS A 116 -77.37 19.17 15.69
N GLU A 117 -77.85 20.03 14.80
CA GLU A 117 -77.73 21.49 14.91
C GLU A 117 -78.46 22.01 16.15
N ARG A 118 -79.67 21.53 16.44
CA ARG A 118 -80.37 21.86 17.69
C ARG A 118 -79.61 21.38 18.93
N GLN A 119 -79.07 20.16 18.90
CA GLN A 119 -78.21 19.65 19.98
C GLN A 119 -76.96 20.50 20.19
N LEU A 120 -76.27 20.91 19.11
CA LEU A 120 -75.13 21.82 19.17
C LEU A 120 -75.52 23.16 19.79
N ILE A 121 -76.54 23.82 19.24
CA ILE A 121 -77.07 25.11 19.72
C ILE A 121 -77.48 25.05 21.20
N ASP A 122 -78.02 23.93 21.68
CA ASP A 122 -78.35 23.76 23.10
C ASP A 122 -77.10 23.51 23.96
N THR A 123 -76.11 22.72 23.49
CA THR A 123 -74.82 22.58 24.20
C THR A 123 -74.02 23.89 24.23
N GLU A 124 -74.10 24.73 23.18
CA GLU A 124 -73.49 26.06 23.16
C GLU A 124 -74.15 26.98 24.20
N LYS A 125 -75.46 26.91 24.40
CA LYS A 125 -76.16 27.66 25.46
C LYS A 125 -75.78 27.19 26.86
N GLU A 126 -75.63 25.89 27.09
CA GLU A 126 -75.17 25.40 28.40
C GLU A 126 -73.72 25.81 28.67
N LEU A 127 -72.82 25.66 27.69
CA LEU A 127 -71.43 26.14 27.78
C LEU A 127 -71.38 27.67 28.04
N GLU A 128 -72.28 28.44 27.44
CA GLU A 128 -72.37 29.89 27.61
C GLU A 128 -72.98 30.30 28.97
N LYS A 129 -73.70 29.41 29.66
CA LYS A 129 -74.06 29.56 31.08
C LYS A 129 -72.89 29.16 31.98
N GLU A 130 -72.21 28.06 31.69
CA GLU A 130 -71.05 27.59 32.45
C GLU A 130 -69.93 28.63 32.48
N LYS A 131 -69.63 29.29 31.34
CA LYS A 131 -68.73 30.45 31.29
C LYS A 131 -69.14 31.55 32.28
N LYS A 132 -70.41 31.94 32.29
CA LYS A 132 -70.93 33.01 33.17
C LYS A 132 -70.91 32.63 34.65
N VAL A 133 -71.14 31.35 34.96
CA VAL A 133 -70.93 30.82 36.32
C VAL A 133 -69.43 30.82 36.68
N ASN A 134 -68.55 30.46 35.76
CA ASN A 134 -67.11 30.46 35.96
C ASN A 134 -66.53 31.88 36.14
N GLU A 135 -67.03 32.87 35.38
CA GLU A 135 -66.75 34.30 35.57
C GLU A 135 -67.18 34.79 36.96
N GLN A 136 -68.37 34.40 37.43
CA GLN A 136 -68.84 34.71 38.79
C GLN A 136 -68.00 34.03 39.88
N LEU A 137 -67.54 32.79 39.64
CA LEU A 137 -66.63 32.09 40.56
C LEU A 137 -65.23 32.73 40.56
N ALA A 138 -64.73 33.19 39.43
CA ALA A 138 -63.46 33.92 39.33
C ALA A 138 -63.51 35.23 40.12
N LEU A 139 -64.53 36.05 39.91
CA LEU A 139 -64.74 37.29 40.69
C LEU A 139 -64.84 37.02 42.20
N ARG A 140 -65.57 35.97 42.59
CA ARG A 140 -65.70 35.57 44.01
C ARG A 140 -64.38 35.08 44.60
N ASN A 141 -63.52 34.43 43.81
CA ASN A 141 -62.17 34.06 44.23
C ASN A 141 -61.29 35.30 44.39
N GLU A 142 -61.35 36.27 43.46
CA GLU A 142 -60.64 37.55 43.58
C GLU A 142 -61.08 38.33 44.84
N GLU A 143 -62.38 38.37 45.15
CA GLU A 143 -62.89 38.96 46.40
C GLU A 143 -62.31 38.25 47.63
N ALA A 144 -62.36 36.92 47.67
CA ALA A 144 -61.82 36.12 48.77
C ALA A 144 -60.29 36.22 48.93
N GLU A 145 -59.54 36.33 47.83
CA GLU A 145 -58.09 36.59 47.87
C GLU A 145 -57.79 38.01 48.39
N ASN A 146 -58.55 39.02 47.98
CA ASN A 146 -58.43 40.37 48.50
C ASN A 146 -58.74 40.45 50.01
N GLU A 147 -59.70 39.67 50.51
CA GLU A 147 -59.93 39.51 51.95
C GLU A 147 -58.80 38.75 52.64
N ASN A 148 -58.26 37.68 52.04
CA ASN A 148 -57.10 36.95 52.56
C ASN A 148 -55.86 37.87 52.69
N ILE A 149 -55.64 38.75 51.72
CA ILE A 149 -54.55 39.75 51.73
C ILE A 149 -54.75 40.79 52.85
N LYS A 150 -55.97 41.25 53.11
CA LYS A 150 -56.27 42.12 54.27
C LYS A 150 -55.99 41.40 55.58
N LEU A 151 -56.56 40.21 55.77
CA LEU A 151 -56.38 39.39 56.97
C LEU A 151 -54.90 39.00 57.22
N ARG A 152 -54.11 38.79 56.16
CA ARG A 152 -52.64 38.60 56.28
C ARG A 152 -51.93 39.85 56.78
N ARG A 153 -52.27 41.03 56.28
CA ARG A 153 -51.69 42.31 56.75
C ARG A 153 -52.07 42.60 58.19
N GLU A 154 -53.32 42.35 58.57
CA GLU A 154 -53.80 42.46 59.95
C GLU A 154 -53.10 41.45 60.88
N ASN A 155 -52.92 40.19 60.45
CA ASN A 155 -52.15 39.21 61.22
C ASN A 155 -50.67 39.62 61.38
N GLU A 156 -50.04 40.17 60.35
CA GLU A 156 -48.64 40.60 60.45
C GLU A 156 -48.48 41.86 61.31
N GLN A 157 -49.45 42.77 61.28
CA GLN A 157 -49.51 43.90 62.21
C GLN A 157 -49.72 43.42 63.66
N LEU A 158 -50.65 42.49 63.90
CA LEU A 158 -50.87 41.90 65.23
C LEU A 158 -49.65 41.10 65.73
N ARG A 159 -48.88 40.48 64.83
CA ARG A 159 -47.59 39.85 65.16
C ARG A 159 -46.56 40.89 65.58
N GLN A 160 -46.47 42.02 64.87
CA GLN A 160 -45.56 43.11 65.23
C GLN A 160 -45.95 43.72 66.59
N ASP A 161 -47.25 43.96 66.82
CA ASP A 161 -47.77 44.41 68.12
C ASP A 161 -47.41 43.41 69.23
N VAL A 162 -47.59 42.09 69.01
CA VAL A 162 -47.17 41.04 69.95
C VAL A 162 -45.67 41.05 70.20
N VAL A 163 -44.83 41.26 69.18
CA VAL A 163 -43.37 41.38 69.33
C VAL A 163 -43.00 42.62 70.16
N ASP A 164 -43.68 43.75 69.97
CA ASP A 164 -43.38 44.98 70.72
C ASP A 164 -43.97 44.97 72.14
N TYR A 165 -45.11 44.29 72.39
CA TYR A 165 -45.55 43.94 73.74
C TYR A 165 -44.59 42.94 74.41
N GLN A 166 -44.07 41.94 73.68
CA GLN A 166 -43.08 41.00 74.18
C GLN A 166 -41.78 41.74 74.56
N ARG A 167 -41.30 42.70 73.76
CA ARG A 167 -40.17 43.59 74.09
C ARG A 167 -40.44 44.47 75.32
N GLN A 168 -41.65 45.00 75.47
CA GLN A 168 -42.03 45.74 76.69
C GLN A 168 -42.02 44.81 77.92
N ILE A 169 -42.59 43.62 77.81
CA ILE A 169 -42.58 42.60 78.86
C ILE A 169 -41.15 42.18 79.19
N ASP A 170 -40.28 41.96 78.20
CA ASP A 170 -38.92 41.48 78.41
C ASP A 170 -37.98 42.58 78.91
N SER A 171 -38.18 43.85 78.54
CA SER A 171 -37.48 44.98 79.17
C SER A 171 -37.95 45.25 80.60
N HIS A 172 -39.24 45.05 80.91
CA HIS A 172 -39.73 45.04 82.29
C HIS A 172 -39.14 43.86 83.09
N LYS A 173 -39.08 42.65 82.53
CA LYS A 173 -38.36 41.52 83.14
C LYS A 173 -36.90 41.87 83.35
N GLU A 174 -36.19 42.39 82.36
CA GLU A 174 -34.76 42.72 82.47
C GLU A 174 -34.50 43.80 83.54
N THR A 175 -35.42 44.75 83.70
CA THR A 175 -35.41 45.74 84.80
C THR A 175 -35.63 45.09 86.19
N VAL A 176 -36.40 44.01 86.28
CA VAL A 176 -36.65 43.24 87.51
C VAL A 176 -35.53 42.23 87.80
N LEU A 177 -35.01 41.55 86.77
CA LEU A 177 -33.88 40.64 86.81
C LEU A 177 -32.59 41.38 87.18
N SER A 178 -32.41 42.62 86.72
CA SER A 178 -31.33 43.51 87.19
C SER A 178 -31.40 43.84 88.70
N ARG A 179 -32.49 43.45 89.40
CA ARG A 179 -32.62 43.52 90.87
C ARG A 179 -32.52 42.16 91.57
N ARG A 180 -32.29 41.06 90.84
CA ARG A 180 -32.03 39.71 91.36
C ARG A 180 -30.79 39.11 90.70
N GLY A 181 -29.66 39.16 91.41
CA GLY A 181 -28.38 38.66 90.87
C GLY A 181 -28.39 37.19 90.45
N ASP A 182 -29.21 36.35 91.10
CA ASP A 182 -29.18 34.90 90.93
C ASP A 182 -29.51 34.42 89.50
N ASP A 183 -30.33 35.15 88.75
CA ASP A 183 -30.66 34.83 87.34
C ASP A 183 -29.52 35.18 86.37
N SER A 184 -28.54 36.01 86.78
CA SER A 184 -27.34 36.32 85.98
C SER A 184 -26.51 35.06 85.70
N ASP A 185 -26.34 34.21 86.70
CA ASP A 185 -25.48 33.03 86.59
C ASP A 185 -26.14 31.93 85.75
N TYR A 186 -27.45 31.74 85.87
CA TYR A 186 -28.19 30.85 84.97
C TYR A 186 -28.18 31.34 83.52
N ARG A 187 -28.40 32.65 83.29
CA ARG A 187 -28.32 33.24 81.93
C ARG A 187 -26.90 33.14 81.35
N SER A 188 -25.87 33.25 82.19
CA SER A 188 -24.46 33.09 81.80
C SER A 188 -24.10 31.63 81.50
N GLN A 189 -24.60 30.66 82.27
CA GLN A 189 -24.42 29.23 81.99
C GLN A 189 -25.17 28.81 80.71
N LEU A 190 -26.40 29.28 80.51
CA LEU A 190 -27.17 29.02 79.30
C LEU A 190 -26.51 29.66 78.07
N SER A 191 -25.97 30.88 78.18
CA SER A 191 -25.20 31.52 77.11
C SER A 191 -23.94 30.73 76.73
N LYS A 192 -23.19 30.22 77.73
CA LYS A 192 -22.06 29.32 77.48
C LYS A 192 -22.48 28.02 76.79
N LYS A 193 -23.58 27.39 77.24
CA LYS A 193 -24.09 26.15 76.61
C LYS A 193 -24.63 26.37 75.20
N ASN A 194 -25.22 27.53 74.91
CA ASN A 194 -25.61 27.90 73.56
C ASN A 194 -24.39 28.17 72.67
N PHE A 195 -23.33 28.78 73.20
CA PHE A 195 -22.08 28.97 72.47
C PHE A 195 -21.39 27.63 72.16
N GLU A 196 -21.29 26.71 73.13
CA GLU A 196 -20.84 25.33 72.89
C GLU A 196 -21.70 24.63 71.83
N LEU A 197 -23.03 24.80 71.87
CA LEU A 197 -23.95 24.24 70.86
C LEU A 197 -23.70 24.79 69.45
N VAL A 198 -23.43 26.08 69.31
CA VAL A 198 -23.05 26.69 68.03
C VAL A 198 -21.71 26.11 67.55
N GLN A 199 -20.71 25.98 68.42
CA GLN A 199 -19.43 25.36 68.07
C GLN A 199 -19.59 23.91 67.60
N TYR A 200 -20.43 23.10 68.25
CA TYR A 200 -20.72 21.74 67.78
C TYR A 200 -21.50 21.71 66.45
N LEU A 201 -22.37 22.69 66.18
CA LEU A 201 -23.05 22.80 64.89
C LEU A 201 -22.08 23.22 63.77
N ASP A 202 -21.18 24.16 64.05
CA ASP A 202 -20.09 24.56 63.13
C ASP A 202 -19.14 23.38 62.87
N GLU A 203 -18.74 22.61 63.89
CA GLU A 203 -17.93 21.39 63.72
C GLU A 203 -18.66 20.32 62.89
N ILE A 204 -19.96 20.09 63.15
CA ILE A 204 -20.78 19.18 62.34
C ILE A 204 -20.85 19.65 60.89
N GLN A 205 -21.06 20.95 60.63
CA GLN A 205 -21.10 21.48 59.27
C GLN A 205 -19.74 21.30 58.56
N ASN A 206 -18.63 21.62 59.23
CA ASN A 206 -17.29 21.40 58.68
C ASN A 206 -17.06 19.91 58.37
N LEU A 207 -17.52 19.00 59.23
CA LEU A 207 -17.44 17.55 59.01
C LEU A 207 -18.32 17.09 57.83
N THR A 208 -19.55 17.60 57.68
CA THR A 208 -20.38 17.29 56.50
C THR A 208 -19.75 17.83 55.21
N GLU A 209 -19.26 19.07 55.21
CA GLU A 209 -18.58 19.65 54.06
C GLU A 209 -17.31 18.89 53.68
N THR A 210 -16.54 18.37 54.64
CA THR A 210 -15.37 17.53 54.34
C THR A 210 -15.75 16.14 53.83
N ASN A 211 -16.85 15.54 54.33
CA ASN A 211 -17.38 14.29 53.81
C ASN A 211 -17.92 14.46 52.37
N GLU A 212 -18.60 15.56 52.06
CA GLU A 212 -19.03 15.88 50.69
C GLU A 212 -17.83 16.06 49.74
N LYS A 213 -16.78 16.78 50.17
CA LYS A 213 -15.54 16.94 49.39
C LYS A 213 -14.85 15.58 49.15
N LEU A 214 -14.85 14.68 50.15
CA LEU A 214 -14.33 13.32 50.01
C LEU A 214 -15.20 12.43 49.11
N ASP A 215 -16.53 12.56 49.13
CA ASP A 215 -17.41 11.78 48.25
C ASP A 215 -17.26 12.24 46.79
N ILE A 216 -17.19 13.54 46.53
CA ILE A 216 -16.87 14.10 45.20
C ILE A 216 -15.53 13.54 44.69
N GLN A 217 -14.48 13.51 45.53
CA GLN A 217 -13.19 12.90 45.16
C GLN A 217 -13.30 11.39 44.89
N ASN A 218 -14.13 10.65 45.65
CA ASN A 218 -14.38 9.23 45.38
C ASN A 218 -15.15 9.02 44.08
N GLN A 219 -16.12 9.87 43.74
CA GLN A 219 -16.83 9.84 42.47
C GLN A 219 -15.89 10.16 41.29
N GLU A 220 -15.02 11.17 41.42
CA GLU A 220 -14.02 11.50 40.41
C GLU A 220 -12.99 10.38 40.21
N MET A 221 -12.48 9.77 41.29
CA MET A 221 -11.58 8.61 41.18
C MET A 221 -12.26 7.40 40.53
N ARG A 222 -13.54 7.12 40.85
CA ARG A 222 -14.32 6.05 40.19
C ARG A 222 -14.46 6.31 38.70
N LYS A 223 -14.87 7.53 38.30
CA LYS A 223 -15.01 7.92 36.90
C LYS A 223 -13.68 7.81 36.13
N ASN A 224 -12.58 8.24 36.72
CA ASN A 224 -11.26 8.14 36.10
C ASN A 224 -10.81 6.67 35.94
N LEU A 225 -11.17 5.78 36.87
CA LEU A 225 -10.96 4.34 36.75
C LEU A 225 -11.85 3.70 35.68
N GLU A 226 -13.13 4.08 35.61
CA GLU A 226 -14.06 3.63 34.56
C GLU A 226 -13.60 4.06 33.16
N GLU A 227 -13.14 5.30 33.01
CA GLU A 227 -12.54 5.81 31.75
C GLU A 227 -11.26 5.05 31.41
N SER A 228 -10.38 4.79 32.39
CA SER A 228 -9.18 3.97 32.20
C SER A 228 -9.49 2.53 31.78
N VAL A 229 -10.55 1.92 32.33
CA VAL A 229 -11.00 0.57 31.92
C VAL A 229 -11.53 0.59 30.49
N GLN A 230 -12.36 1.57 30.11
CA GLN A 230 -12.83 1.72 28.74
C GLN A 230 -11.70 1.98 27.74
N GLU A 231 -10.62 2.66 28.13
CA GLU A 231 -9.42 2.80 27.29
C GLU A 231 -8.66 1.48 27.16
N MET A 232 -8.49 0.71 28.24
CA MET A 232 -7.91 -0.64 28.17
C MET A 232 -8.73 -1.60 27.31
N GLU A 233 -10.07 -1.53 27.37
CA GLU A 233 -10.98 -2.30 26.50
C GLU A 233 -10.78 -1.92 25.03
N LYS A 234 -10.79 -0.63 24.68
CA LYS A 234 -10.54 -0.15 23.30
C LYS A 234 -9.18 -0.61 22.79
N MET A 235 -8.12 -0.48 23.59
CA MET A 235 -6.77 -0.95 23.26
C MET A 235 -6.70 -2.47 23.08
N THR A 236 -7.45 -3.23 23.87
CA THR A 236 -7.57 -4.70 23.73
C THR A 236 -8.29 -5.07 22.43
N ASP A 237 -9.32 -4.31 22.08
CA ASP A 237 -10.10 -4.47 20.85
C ASP A 237 -9.27 -4.13 19.60
N GLU A 238 -8.45 -3.08 19.66
CA GLU A 238 -7.47 -2.71 18.62
C GLU A 238 -6.34 -3.73 18.51
N TYR A 239 -5.83 -4.25 19.63
CA TYR A 239 -4.86 -5.36 19.63
C TYR A 239 -5.45 -6.62 18.98
N ASN A 240 -6.71 -6.97 19.26
CA ASN A 240 -7.39 -8.10 18.64
C ASN A 240 -7.61 -7.90 17.12
N LYS A 241 -7.97 -6.67 16.69
CA LYS A 241 -8.07 -6.31 15.26
C LYS A 241 -6.71 -6.41 14.57
N MET A 242 -5.65 -5.87 15.18
CA MET A 242 -4.27 -5.94 14.66
C MET A 242 -3.79 -7.40 14.55
N LYS A 243 -4.05 -8.22 15.58
CA LYS A 243 -3.73 -9.65 15.60
C LYS A 243 -4.44 -10.42 14.48
N LEU A 244 -5.70 -10.10 14.19
CA LEU A 244 -6.43 -10.68 13.06
C LEU A 244 -5.84 -10.25 11.71
N ILE A 245 -5.44 -8.98 11.56
CA ILE A 245 -4.80 -8.45 10.34
C ILE A 245 -3.43 -9.13 10.12
N VAL A 246 -2.63 -9.32 11.17
CA VAL A 246 -1.36 -10.06 11.11
C VAL A 246 -1.61 -11.51 10.68
N GLN A 247 -2.57 -12.22 11.31
CA GLN A 247 -2.92 -13.59 10.91
C GLN A 247 -3.39 -13.69 9.45
N GLN A 248 -4.16 -12.71 8.97
CA GLN A 248 -4.55 -12.64 7.56
C GLN A 248 -3.33 -12.41 6.65
N SER A 249 -2.44 -11.48 7.01
CA SER A 249 -1.20 -11.21 6.28
C SER A 249 -0.29 -12.44 6.22
N ASP A 250 -0.14 -13.17 7.32
CA ASP A 250 0.61 -14.44 7.37
C ASP A 250 0.01 -15.49 6.41
N THR A 251 -1.32 -15.65 6.39
CA THR A 251 -1.96 -16.60 5.46
C THR A 251 -1.79 -16.23 3.99
N VAL A 252 -1.76 -14.93 3.66
CA VAL A 252 -1.49 -14.44 2.29
C VAL A 252 0.00 -14.61 1.95
N MET A 253 0.91 -14.34 2.89
CA MET A 253 2.35 -14.57 2.71
C MET A 253 2.67 -16.05 2.47
N ASP A 254 2.00 -16.97 3.17
CA ASP A 254 2.17 -18.41 2.96
C ASP A 254 1.49 -18.93 1.67
N GLN A 255 0.49 -18.23 1.13
CA GLN A 255 -0.03 -18.49 -0.22
C GLN A 255 0.98 -18.04 -1.28
N LEU A 256 1.45 -16.79 -1.20
CA LEU A 256 2.45 -16.22 -2.10
C LEU A 256 3.77 -17.00 -2.08
N ARG A 257 4.18 -17.57 -0.94
CA ARG A 257 5.34 -18.48 -0.85
C ARG A 257 5.14 -19.75 -1.67
N LYS A 258 3.99 -20.42 -1.53
CA LYS A 258 3.66 -21.65 -2.28
C LYS A 258 3.56 -21.40 -3.77
N GLU A 259 2.98 -20.28 -4.18
CA GLU A 259 2.96 -19.84 -5.59
C GLU A 259 4.38 -19.58 -6.11
N ASN A 260 5.22 -18.85 -5.36
CA ASN A 260 6.63 -18.65 -5.73
C ASN A 260 7.43 -19.96 -5.80
N GLU A 261 7.13 -20.95 -4.97
CA GLU A 261 7.72 -22.29 -5.05
C GLU A 261 7.24 -23.03 -6.31
N GLN A 262 5.94 -23.02 -6.61
CA GLN A 262 5.39 -23.60 -7.84
C GLN A 262 5.98 -22.97 -9.11
N TYR A 263 6.10 -21.64 -9.17
CA TYR A 263 6.73 -20.95 -10.29
C TYR A 263 8.23 -21.26 -10.40
N LYS A 264 8.96 -21.43 -9.27
CA LYS A 264 10.35 -21.91 -9.31
C LYS A 264 10.46 -23.33 -9.86
N PHE A 265 9.57 -24.23 -9.48
CA PHE A 265 9.54 -25.59 -10.04
C PHE A 265 9.24 -25.57 -11.54
N GLN A 266 8.29 -24.75 -12.00
CA GLN A 266 8.00 -24.58 -13.44
C GLN A 266 9.20 -24.00 -14.21
N VAL A 267 9.87 -22.97 -13.67
CA VAL A 267 11.08 -22.39 -14.29
C VAL A 267 12.23 -23.39 -14.30
N GLN A 268 12.39 -24.21 -13.26
CA GLN A 268 13.39 -25.28 -13.24
C GLN A 268 13.05 -26.36 -14.27
N GLU A 269 11.81 -26.83 -14.33
CA GLU A 269 11.37 -27.84 -15.30
C GLU A 269 11.59 -27.36 -16.74
N LEU A 270 11.21 -26.12 -17.07
CA LEU A 270 11.46 -25.51 -18.38
C LEU A 270 12.97 -25.34 -18.65
N SER A 271 13.78 -25.04 -17.63
CA SER A 271 15.24 -24.94 -17.75
C SER A 271 15.89 -26.31 -18.01
N ASP A 272 15.37 -27.37 -17.40
CA ASP A 272 15.88 -28.73 -17.56
C ASP A 272 15.39 -29.35 -18.89
N GLN A 273 14.16 -29.03 -19.34
CA GLN A 273 13.70 -29.30 -20.71
C GLN A 273 14.58 -28.58 -21.77
N LEU A 274 14.96 -27.32 -21.52
CA LEU A 274 15.84 -26.56 -22.43
C LEU A 274 17.27 -27.16 -22.49
N LYS A 275 17.82 -27.60 -21.35
CA LYS A 275 19.09 -28.36 -21.33
C LYS A 275 19.00 -29.63 -22.15
N ALA A 276 17.96 -30.44 -21.93
CA ALA A 276 17.74 -31.68 -22.68
C ALA A 276 17.65 -31.43 -24.20
N LYS A 277 17.06 -30.30 -24.63
CA LYS A 277 17.05 -29.92 -26.06
C LYS A 277 18.42 -29.50 -26.59
N ASN A 278 19.21 -28.75 -25.83
CA ASN A 278 20.59 -28.44 -26.21
C ASN A 278 21.46 -29.73 -26.29
N GLU A 279 21.24 -30.69 -25.39
CA GLU A 279 21.91 -32.00 -25.38
C GLU A 279 21.44 -32.91 -26.54
N GLU A 280 20.22 -32.73 -27.06
CA GLU A 280 19.75 -33.34 -28.31
C GLU A 280 20.35 -32.69 -29.57
N ASP A 281 20.66 -31.39 -29.53
CA ASP A 281 21.28 -30.66 -30.65
C ASP A 281 22.79 -30.92 -30.77
N ASP A 282 23.51 -31.17 -29.67
CA ASP A 282 24.94 -31.50 -29.68
C ASP A 282 25.33 -32.66 -30.65
N PRO A 283 24.66 -33.82 -30.69
CA PRO A 283 24.95 -34.87 -31.67
C PRO A 283 24.60 -34.48 -33.12
N LEU A 284 23.60 -33.60 -33.33
CA LEU A 284 23.32 -33.04 -34.66
C LEU A 284 24.45 -32.10 -35.10
N MET A 285 24.92 -31.23 -34.21
CA MET A 285 26.06 -30.35 -34.45
C MET A 285 27.35 -31.14 -34.68
N ALA A 286 27.58 -32.25 -33.96
CA ALA A 286 28.69 -33.16 -34.21
C ALA A 286 28.60 -33.82 -35.61
N ALA A 287 27.41 -34.25 -36.03
CA ALA A 287 27.18 -34.82 -37.36
C ALA A 287 27.36 -33.79 -38.49
N ILE A 288 26.87 -32.55 -38.29
CA ILE A 288 27.07 -31.43 -39.23
C ILE A 288 28.57 -31.10 -39.33
N ASN A 289 29.28 -30.98 -38.21
CA ASN A 289 30.72 -30.74 -38.20
C ASN A 289 31.49 -31.87 -38.90
N ALA A 290 31.11 -33.14 -38.70
CA ALA A 290 31.71 -34.25 -39.43
C ALA A 290 31.49 -34.14 -40.96
N LYS A 291 30.30 -33.73 -41.42
CA LYS A 291 30.02 -33.48 -42.84
C LYS A 291 30.77 -32.26 -43.39
N VAL A 292 30.94 -31.20 -42.61
CA VAL A 292 31.78 -30.06 -42.95
C VAL A 292 33.25 -30.48 -43.11
N GLU A 293 33.78 -31.36 -42.26
CA GLU A 293 35.15 -31.90 -42.40
C GLU A 293 35.29 -32.89 -43.56
N GLU A 294 34.26 -33.69 -43.89
CA GLU A 294 34.22 -34.45 -45.15
C GLU A 294 34.29 -33.53 -46.36
N TRP A 295 33.48 -32.47 -46.40
CA TRP A 295 33.48 -31.51 -47.50
C TRP A 295 34.79 -30.75 -47.62
N LYS A 296 35.40 -30.30 -46.51
CA LYS A 296 36.75 -29.69 -46.52
C LYS A 296 37.81 -30.62 -47.12
N LYS A 297 37.78 -31.92 -46.80
CA LYS A 297 38.69 -32.92 -47.39
C LYS A 297 38.47 -33.10 -48.89
N ILE A 298 37.22 -33.14 -49.34
CA ILE A 298 36.86 -33.23 -50.77
C ILE A 298 37.32 -31.97 -51.51
N LEU A 299 37.10 -30.79 -50.92
CA LEU A 299 37.47 -29.50 -51.51
C LEU A 299 39.00 -29.40 -51.64
N ALA A 300 39.75 -29.71 -50.58
CA ALA A 300 41.21 -29.80 -50.62
C ALA A 300 41.74 -30.84 -51.63
N SER A 301 41.06 -31.99 -51.82
CA SER A 301 41.45 -32.93 -52.87
C SER A 301 41.20 -32.38 -54.28
N LYS A 302 40.14 -31.57 -54.46
CA LYS A 302 39.87 -30.90 -55.74
C LYS A 302 40.77 -29.71 -56.01
N ASP A 303 41.22 -29.00 -54.98
CA ASP A 303 42.27 -27.99 -55.11
C ASP A 303 43.60 -28.63 -55.54
N ASN A 304 43.95 -29.80 -54.98
CA ASN A 304 45.12 -30.57 -55.41
C ASN A 304 45.01 -31.05 -56.87
N GLU A 305 43.90 -31.66 -57.28
CA GLU A 305 43.64 -32.02 -58.69
C GLU A 305 43.75 -30.79 -59.59
N LEU A 306 43.22 -29.64 -59.17
CA LEU A 306 43.26 -28.39 -59.93
C LEU A 306 44.69 -27.84 -60.05
N ILE A 307 45.53 -27.99 -59.03
CA ILE A 307 46.98 -27.70 -59.09
C ILE A 307 47.69 -28.65 -60.06
N GLU A 308 47.39 -29.95 -60.05
CA GLU A 308 47.94 -30.92 -61.00
C GLU A 308 47.55 -30.58 -62.45
N TYR A 309 46.28 -30.25 -62.71
CA TYR A 309 45.83 -29.78 -64.03
C TYR A 309 46.48 -28.45 -64.43
N GLN A 310 46.71 -27.51 -63.50
CA GLN A 310 47.46 -26.28 -63.77
C GLN A 310 48.91 -26.57 -64.15
N GLN A 311 49.59 -27.48 -63.45
CA GLN A 311 50.96 -27.90 -63.77
C GLN A 311 51.01 -28.59 -65.15
N MET A 312 50.08 -29.50 -65.46
CA MET A 312 49.99 -30.13 -66.77
C MET A 312 49.75 -29.12 -67.89
N LEU A 313 48.90 -28.10 -67.66
CA LEU A 313 48.67 -27.00 -68.60
C LEU A 313 49.88 -26.07 -68.74
N LEU A 314 50.73 -25.92 -67.71
CA LEU A 314 52.00 -25.20 -67.82
C LEU A 314 53.01 -26.02 -68.63
N ASN A 315 53.20 -27.30 -68.31
CA ASN A 315 54.10 -28.20 -69.03
C ASN A 315 53.75 -28.26 -70.52
N MET A 316 52.49 -28.48 -70.89
CA MET A 316 52.06 -28.46 -72.29
C MET A 316 52.23 -27.09 -72.97
N LYS A 317 52.09 -25.98 -72.24
CA LYS A 317 52.42 -24.64 -72.78
C LYS A 317 53.91 -24.47 -73.00
N GLU A 318 54.77 -25.13 -72.23
CA GLU A 318 56.23 -25.07 -72.37
C GLU A 318 56.74 -26.01 -73.47
N GLU A 319 56.22 -27.23 -73.56
CA GLU A 319 56.39 -28.10 -74.73
C GLU A 319 55.98 -27.40 -76.03
N MET A 320 54.83 -26.71 -76.03
CA MET A 320 54.37 -25.91 -77.17
C MET A 320 55.22 -24.66 -77.44
N LYS A 321 55.94 -24.10 -76.46
CA LYS A 321 56.97 -23.07 -76.70
C LYS A 321 58.22 -23.70 -77.32
N MET A 322 58.70 -24.82 -76.79
CA MET A 322 59.89 -25.53 -77.28
C MET A 322 59.69 -25.99 -78.73
N ALA A 323 58.59 -26.68 -79.03
CA ALA A 323 58.26 -27.08 -80.39
C ALA A 323 58.14 -25.88 -81.36
N ARG A 324 57.64 -24.72 -80.90
CA ARG A 324 57.66 -23.47 -81.69
C ARG A 324 59.07 -22.94 -81.89
N PHE A 325 59.95 -23.00 -80.90
CA PHE A 325 61.35 -22.63 -81.07
C PHE A 325 62.08 -23.57 -82.05
N ASP A 326 61.81 -24.86 -82.03
CA ASP A 326 62.41 -25.82 -82.96
C ASP A 326 61.88 -25.66 -84.40
N VAL A 327 60.58 -25.43 -84.58
CA VAL A 327 60.00 -25.08 -85.90
C VAL A 327 60.59 -23.76 -86.40
N ASN A 328 60.70 -22.74 -85.55
CA ASN A 328 61.34 -21.47 -85.91
C ASN A 328 62.82 -21.65 -86.25
N ARG A 329 63.56 -22.49 -85.52
CA ARG A 329 64.97 -22.82 -85.79
C ARG A 329 65.13 -23.55 -87.12
N SER A 330 64.28 -24.53 -87.40
CA SER A 330 64.26 -25.24 -88.70
C SER A 330 63.89 -24.31 -89.85
N SER A 331 62.95 -23.38 -89.63
CA SER A 331 62.57 -22.36 -90.61
C SER A 331 63.71 -21.36 -90.86
N ILE A 332 64.41 -20.91 -89.81
CA ILE A 332 65.59 -20.04 -89.92
C ILE A 332 66.73 -20.75 -90.67
N LEU A 333 66.98 -22.03 -90.42
CA LEU A 333 67.99 -22.80 -91.17
C LEU A 333 67.62 -22.96 -92.65
N ALA A 334 66.37 -23.28 -92.97
CA ALA A 334 65.89 -23.35 -94.36
C ALA A 334 65.95 -21.98 -95.06
N LEU A 335 65.59 -20.90 -94.36
CA LEU A 335 65.72 -19.53 -94.85
C LEU A 335 67.20 -19.18 -95.08
N GLN A 336 68.10 -19.50 -94.15
CA GLN A 336 69.54 -19.26 -94.29
C GLN A 336 70.14 -20.02 -95.49
N GLN A 337 69.72 -21.26 -95.71
CA GLN A 337 70.11 -22.00 -96.92
C GLN A 337 69.55 -21.34 -98.19
N SER A 338 68.26 -20.97 -98.22
CA SER A 338 67.67 -20.28 -99.39
C SER A 338 68.28 -18.90 -99.66
N VAL A 339 68.81 -18.23 -98.63
CA VAL A 339 69.59 -16.99 -98.76
C VAL A 339 70.95 -17.29 -99.37
N GLN A 340 71.69 -18.31 -98.92
CA GLN A 340 72.95 -18.73 -99.55
C GLN A 340 72.78 -19.15 -101.01
N GLU A 341 71.70 -19.88 -101.33
CA GLU A 341 71.35 -20.24 -102.71
C GLU A 341 71.01 -19.01 -103.55
N ARG A 342 70.28 -18.03 -102.99
CA ARG A 342 70.02 -16.74 -103.64
C ARG A 342 71.26 -15.86 -103.76
N ASP A 343 72.18 -15.86 -102.81
CA ASP A 343 73.43 -15.08 -102.87
C ASP A 343 74.35 -15.64 -103.95
N ALA A 344 74.42 -16.97 -104.11
CA ALA A 344 75.07 -17.61 -105.24
C ALA A 344 74.39 -17.24 -106.58
N GLN A 345 73.05 -17.22 -106.62
CA GLN A 345 72.28 -16.82 -107.79
C GLN A 345 72.45 -15.32 -108.10
N ILE A 346 72.54 -14.45 -107.09
CA ILE A 346 72.84 -13.01 -107.20
C ILE A 346 74.28 -12.81 -107.69
N SER A 347 75.25 -13.60 -107.24
CA SER A 347 76.61 -13.54 -107.77
C SER A 347 76.64 -13.91 -109.26
N LEU A 348 75.90 -14.94 -109.67
CA LEU A 348 75.82 -15.37 -111.07
C LEU A 348 75.05 -14.35 -111.94
N LEU A 349 73.96 -13.79 -111.41
CA LEU A 349 73.22 -12.69 -112.03
C LEU A 349 74.03 -11.39 -112.07
N THR A 350 74.92 -11.13 -111.10
CA THR A 350 75.82 -9.96 -111.12
C THR A 350 76.88 -10.12 -112.22
N GLU A 351 77.37 -11.34 -112.45
CA GLU A 351 78.28 -11.61 -113.56
C GLU A 351 77.57 -11.49 -114.93
N GLN A 352 76.32 -11.93 -115.03
CA GLN A 352 75.47 -11.68 -116.20
C GLN A 352 75.11 -10.20 -116.36
N VAL A 353 74.84 -9.45 -115.29
CA VAL A 353 74.55 -8.01 -115.33
C VAL A 353 75.80 -7.21 -115.71
N LYS A 354 77.03 -7.64 -115.36
CA LYS A 354 78.25 -7.04 -115.94
C LYS A 354 78.33 -7.22 -117.46
N GLN A 355 77.84 -8.36 -117.99
CA GLN A 355 77.76 -8.59 -119.43
C GLN A 355 76.65 -7.71 -120.04
N TYR A 356 75.43 -7.75 -119.49
CA TYR A 356 74.31 -6.93 -119.96
C TYR A 356 74.50 -5.43 -119.75
N THR A 357 75.36 -4.96 -118.84
CA THR A 357 75.62 -3.51 -118.70
C THR A 357 76.42 -2.98 -119.89
N LYS A 358 77.36 -3.77 -120.45
CA LYS A 358 78.02 -3.44 -121.73
C LYS A 358 77.06 -3.42 -122.92
N GLU A 359 75.92 -4.12 -122.82
CA GLU A 359 74.86 -4.12 -123.83
C GLU A 359 73.79 -3.04 -123.53
N MET A 360 73.61 -2.65 -122.27
CA MET A 360 72.68 -1.61 -121.85
C MET A 360 73.26 -0.21 -122.03
N GLU A 361 74.58 -0.04 -121.99
CA GLU A 361 75.26 1.17 -122.48
C GLU A 361 74.97 1.41 -123.98
N GLN A 362 74.63 0.36 -124.75
CA GLN A 362 74.24 0.45 -126.16
C GLN A 362 72.72 0.69 -126.30
N ASN A 363 71.89 0.05 -125.46
CA ASN A 363 70.43 0.20 -125.49
C ASN A 363 69.88 1.45 -124.77
N ALA A 364 70.65 2.12 -123.90
CA ALA A 364 70.22 3.35 -123.25
C ALA A 364 69.86 4.46 -124.27
N PHE A 365 70.54 4.45 -125.42
CA PHE A 365 70.30 5.35 -126.56
C PHE A 365 68.91 5.19 -127.21
N LEU A 366 68.19 4.10 -126.93
CA LEU A 366 66.88 3.76 -127.51
C LEU A 366 65.69 3.98 -126.57
N ILE A 367 65.93 4.20 -125.27
CA ILE A 367 64.85 4.30 -124.26
C ILE A 367 64.43 5.76 -124.02
N GLU A 368 65.27 6.73 -124.38
CA GLU A 368 64.97 8.16 -124.21
C GLU A 368 63.85 8.66 -125.15
N GLU A 369 63.55 7.95 -126.25
CA GLU A 369 62.44 8.29 -127.17
C GLU A 369 61.03 7.97 -126.63
N LEU A 370 60.87 7.04 -125.67
CA LEU A 370 59.57 6.45 -125.33
C LEU A 370 58.99 6.85 -123.96
N LYS A 371 59.43 7.96 -123.38
CA LYS A 371 59.09 8.36 -121.99
C LYS A 371 58.02 9.45 -121.84
N ASN A 372 57.31 9.83 -122.92
CA ASN A 372 56.54 11.09 -122.94
C ASN A 372 55.01 11.00 -122.75
N ASP A 373 54.37 9.82 -122.75
CA ASP A 373 52.91 9.73 -122.91
C ASP A 373 52.08 9.17 -121.72
N LEU A 374 51.00 9.91 -121.43
CA LEU A 374 49.79 9.64 -120.63
C LEU A 374 49.80 9.68 -119.07
N GLN A 375 48.81 10.42 -118.52
CA GLN A 375 48.51 10.58 -117.08
C GLN A 375 47.09 11.20 -116.85
N LYS A 376 46.33 10.77 -115.81
CA LYS A 376 45.09 11.37 -115.18
C LYS A 376 43.68 11.10 -115.79
N ASP A 377 42.61 11.00 -114.96
CA ASP A 377 41.59 12.07 -114.70
C ASP A 377 40.58 11.78 -113.52
N LYS A 378 39.40 12.47 -113.42
CA LYS A 378 38.53 12.69 -112.20
C LYS A 378 36.97 12.75 -112.45
N GLY A 379 36.10 12.80 -111.40
CA GLY A 379 34.70 13.37 -111.49
C GLY A 379 33.61 13.00 -110.40
N PRO A 380 32.72 13.93 -109.91
CA PRO A 380 31.63 13.65 -108.91
C PRO A 380 30.22 14.35 -109.09
N SER A 381 29.34 14.33 -108.05
CA SER A 381 28.05 15.10 -107.80
C SER A 381 26.69 14.36 -108.06
N SER A 382 25.45 14.76 -107.65
CA SER A 382 24.89 16.02 -107.06
C SER A 382 23.51 15.94 -106.28
N LEU A 383 23.22 17.00 -105.48
CA LEU A 383 21.96 17.72 -105.14
C LEU A 383 20.67 17.09 -104.51
N ALA A 384 20.29 15.82 -104.66
CA ALA A 384 18.87 15.39 -104.48
C ALA A 384 18.26 15.36 -103.04
N GLN A 385 18.99 15.69 -101.97
CA GLN A 385 18.60 15.31 -100.59
C GLN A 385 17.73 16.33 -99.81
N GLN A 386 17.65 17.59 -100.26
CA GLN A 386 17.29 18.72 -99.38
C GLN A 386 15.82 18.78 -98.95
N ASN A 387 14.87 18.50 -99.85
CA ASN A 387 13.43 18.69 -99.56
C ASN A 387 12.85 17.63 -98.59
N ARG A 388 13.48 16.46 -98.48
CA ARG A 388 13.02 15.36 -97.61
C ARG A 388 13.22 15.64 -96.11
N LEU A 389 13.92 16.74 -95.79
CA LEU A 389 14.34 17.11 -94.44
C LEU A 389 13.25 17.89 -93.68
N GLY A 390 12.37 18.62 -94.39
CA GLY A 390 11.31 19.44 -93.77
C GLY A 390 10.19 18.62 -93.12
N GLU A 391 9.62 17.65 -93.83
CA GLU A 391 8.53 16.78 -93.32
C GLU A 391 8.92 15.97 -92.08
N LEU A 392 10.23 15.72 -91.89
CA LEU A 392 10.77 15.04 -90.72
C LEU A 392 10.80 15.95 -89.48
N GLN A 393 10.92 17.27 -89.65
CA GLN A 393 11.02 18.23 -88.54
C GLN A 393 9.67 18.48 -87.84
N GLU A 394 8.56 18.53 -88.56
CA GLU A 394 7.23 18.72 -87.93
C GLU A 394 6.78 17.51 -87.12
N LYS A 395 7.03 16.29 -87.64
CA LYS A 395 6.75 15.04 -86.92
C LYS A 395 7.61 14.90 -85.66
N LEU A 396 8.82 15.46 -85.66
CA LEU A 396 9.70 15.50 -84.49
C LEU A 396 9.09 16.35 -83.36
N LYS A 397 8.59 17.55 -83.68
CA LYS A 397 7.96 18.46 -82.70
C LYS A 397 6.73 17.86 -82.01
N LEU A 398 5.83 17.22 -82.77
CA LEU A 398 4.62 16.60 -82.20
C LEU A 398 4.96 15.45 -81.23
N LEU A 399 6.05 14.72 -81.51
CA LEU A 399 6.57 13.68 -80.62
C LEU A 399 7.28 14.27 -79.39
N GLU A 400 8.02 15.38 -79.55
CA GLU A 400 8.62 16.12 -78.44
C GLU A 400 7.59 16.68 -77.45
N GLU A 401 6.46 17.18 -77.93
CA GLU A 401 5.40 17.69 -77.04
C GLU A 401 4.73 16.55 -76.26
N ARG A 402 4.39 15.45 -76.96
CA ARG A 402 3.79 14.27 -76.32
C ARG A 402 4.73 13.53 -75.37
N THR A 403 6.04 13.56 -75.62
CA THR A 403 7.04 13.03 -74.66
C THR A 403 7.14 13.91 -73.42
N LYS A 404 7.14 15.24 -73.54
CA LYS A 404 7.13 16.17 -72.39
C LYS A 404 5.87 16.05 -71.51
N GLU A 405 4.73 15.66 -72.08
CA GLU A 405 3.52 15.32 -71.31
C GLU A 405 3.62 13.96 -70.60
N ALA A 406 4.23 12.96 -71.26
CA ALA A 406 4.52 11.66 -70.65
C ALA A 406 5.57 11.77 -69.52
N GLU A 407 6.61 12.57 -69.70
CA GLU A 407 7.64 12.87 -68.70
C GLU A 407 7.01 13.50 -67.46
N LYS A 408 6.21 14.57 -67.59
CA LYS A 408 5.55 15.22 -66.44
C LYS A 408 4.59 14.32 -65.67
N SER A 409 3.88 13.43 -66.38
CA SER A 409 2.99 12.46 -65.72
C SER A 409 3.75 11.32 -65.06
N ALA A 410 4.92 10.93 -65.59
CA ALA A 410 5.85 10.03 -64.90
C ALA A 410 6.52 10.69 -63.69
N GLU A 411 6.95 11.96 -63.77
CA GLU A 411 7.53 12.73 -62.66
C GLU A 411 6.56 12.84 -61.47
N LEU A 412 5.27 13.10 -61.73
CA LEU A 412 4.24 13.13 -60.69
C LEU A 412 4.01 11.75 -60.07
N ALA A 413 3.91 10.70 -60.89
CA ALA A 413 3.78 9.32 -60.38
C ALA A 413 5.01 8.86 -59.58
N GLU A 414 6.22 9.29 -59.96
CA GLU A 414 7.44 9.00 -59.22
C GLU A 414 7.53 9.81 -57.92
N ALA A 415 7.02 11.05 -57.89
CA ALA A 415 6.92 11.85 -56.67
C ALA A 415 5.97 11.20 -55.64
N ASP A 416 4.76 10.82 -56.07
CA ASP A 416 3.79 10.13 -55.22
C ASP A 416 4.35 8.78 -54.71
N ALA A 417 5.01 8.01 -55.59
CA ALA A 417 5.67 6.75 -55.21
C ALA A 417 6.77 6.97 -54.17
N ARG A 418 7.64 7.97 -54.36
CA ARG A 418 8.71 8.32 -53.40
C ARG A 418 8.15 8.80 -52.05
N GLU A 419 7.00 9.48 -52.02
CA GLU A 419 6.35 9.85 -50.77
C GLU A 419 5.75 8.63 -50.06
N LYS A 420 5.07 7.73 -50.78
CA LYS A 420 4.56 6.47 -50.20
C LYS A 420 5.69 5.54 -49.72
N ASP A 421 6.78 5.43 -50.46
CA ASP A 421 7.99 4.69 -50.03
C ASP A 421 8.59 5.30 -48.75
N LYS A 422 8.61 6.64 -48.63
CA LYS A 422 9.09 7.33 -47.43
C LYS A 422 8.17 7.08 -46.23
N GLU A 423 6.84 7.20 -46.39
CA GLU A 423 5.87 6.85 -45.36
C GLU A 423 6.02 5.38 -44.91
N LEU A 424 6.22 4.47 -45.86
CA LEU A 424 6.40 3.04 -45.63
C LEU A 424 7.73 2.76 -44.90
N VAL A 425 8.83 3.42 -45.29
CA VAL A 425 10.11 3.35 -44.59
C VAL A 425 10.00 3.89 -43.16
N ASP A 426 9.29 5.00 -42.94
CA ASP A 426 9.10 5.58 -41.60
C ASP A 426 8.06 4.80 -40.77
N ALA A 427 7.18 4.01 -41.39
CA ALA A 427 6.37 2.99 -40.72
C ALA A 427 7.20 1.74 -40.34
N LEU A 428 8.05 1.24 -41.25
CA LEU A 428 8.94 0.11 -40.99
C LEU A 428 10.00 0.41 -39.93
N LYS A 429 10.49 1.66 -39.84
CA LYS A 429 11.34 2.11 -38.72
C LYS A 429 10.59 1.96 -37.40
N ARG A 430 9.44 2.62 -37.26
CA ARG A 430 8.60 2.52 -36.04
C ARG A 430 8.27 1.08 -35.68
N MET A 431 7.92 0.24 -36.66
CA MET A 431 7.68 -1.19 -36.46
C MET A 431 8.92 -1.89 -35.88
N LYS A 432 10.11 -1.66 -36.44
CA LYS A 432 11.37 -2.17 -35.90
C LYS A 432 11.70 -1.61 -34.51
N ASP A 433 11.39 -0.34 -34.25
CA ASP A 433 11.60 0.27 -32.95
C ASP A 433 10.67 -0.34 -31.89
N TYR A 434 9.45 -0.78 -32.26
CA TYR A 434 8.58 -1.63 -31.42
C TYR A 434 9.12 -3.06 -31.27
N GLU A 435 9.54 -3.72 -32.35
CA GLU A 435 10.11 -5.09 -32.34
C GLU A 435 11.39 -5.18 -31.48
N LEU A 436 12.19 -4.11 -31.45
CA LEU A 436 13.39 -3.97 -30.63
C LEU A 436 13.11 -3.46 -29.21
N GLY A 437 11.86 -3.12 -28.87
CA GLY A 437 11.48 -2.58 -27.55
C GLY A 437 12.04 -1.19 -27.24
N VAL A 438 12.45 -0.44 -28.26
CA VAL A 438 13.05 0.91 -28.15
C VAL A 438 11.98 2.01 -28.19
N TYR A 439 10.85 1.78 -28.88
CA TYR A 439 9.75 2.74 -28.93
C TYR A 439 9.12 2.90 -27.53
N GLY A 440 9.04 4.14 -27.05
CA GLY A 440 8.61 4.47 -25.68
C GLY A 440 9.70 4.30 -24.59
N LEU A 441 10.83 3.67 -24.90
CA LEU A 441 11.95 3.51 -23.95
C LEU A 441 12.54 4.86 -23.54
N GLU A 442 12.59 5.85 -24.44
CA GLU A 442 13.08 7.20 -24.12
C GLU A 442 12.17 7.92 -23.12
N GLU A 443 10.85 7.77 -23.25
CA GLU A 443 9.85 8.34 -22.33
C GLU A 443 9.96 7.68 -20.95
N ALA A 444 10.01 6.34 -20.88
CA ALA A 444 10.24 5.60 -19.64
C ALA A 444 11.58 5.96 -18.98
N VAL A 445 12.64 6.17 -19.77
CA VAL A 445 13.96 6.61 -19.27
C VAL A 445 13.91 8.06 -18.78
N ALA A 446 13.07 8.93 -19.36
CA ALA A 446 12.83 10.29 -18.85
C ALA A 446 12.08 10.26 -17.52
N GLU A 447 11.00 9.47 -17.41
CA GLU A 447 10.26 9.28 -16.15
C GLU A 447 11.15 8.70 -15.05
N ILE A 448 11.94 7.66 -15.34
CA ILE A 448 12.92 7.07 -14.40
C ILE A 448 13.98 8.09 -13.98
N LYS A 449 14.41 9.02 -14.87
CA LYS A 449 15.33 10.11 -14.49
C LYS A 449 14.66 11.09 -13.53
N ASP A 450 13.39 11.42 -13.71
CA ASP A 450 12.66 12.39 -12.88
C ASP A 450 12.23 11.80 -11.54
N LEU A 451 11.81 10.54 -11.49
CA LEU A 451 11.64 9.79 -10.24
C LEU A 451 12.97 9.71 -9.46
N LYS A 452 14.10 9.50 -10.14
CA LYS A 452 15.44 9.56 -9.51
C LYS A 452 15.85 10.97 -9.04
N LYS A 453 15.28 12.05 -9.58
CA LYS A 453 15.42 13.41 -9.01
C LYS A 453 14.57 13.54 -7.74
N GLN A 454 13.32 13.10 -7.77
CA GLN A 454 12.41 13.15 -6.61
C GLN A 454 12.95 12.34 -5.42
N ILE A 455 13.49 11.14 -5.66
CA ILE A 455 14.15 10.33 -4.64
C ILE A 455 15.31 11.10 -3.99
N LYS A 456 16.21 11.69 -4.78
CA LYS A 456 17.32 12.50 -4.24
C LYS A 456 16.88 13.73 -3.43
N ILE A 457 15.73 14.32 -3.76
CA ILE A 457 15.15 15.42 -2.98
C ILE A 457 14.63 14.88 -1.64
N ARG A 458 13.88 13.77 -1.66
CA ARG A 458 13.41 13.08 -0.44
C ARG A 458 14.56 12.62 0.45
N ASP A 459 15.62 12.06 -0.13
CA ASP A 459 16.83 11.64 0.61
C ASP A 459 17.48 12.84 1.32
N HIS A 460 17.54 14.01 0.65
CA HIS A 460 18.08 15.23 1.25
C HIS A 460 17.16 15.83 2.34
N GLU A 461 15.83 15.77 2.15
CA GLU A 461 14.85 16.12 3.18
C GLU A 461 14.99 15.20 4.41
N ILE A 462 15.14 13.89 4.22
CA ILE A 462 15.38 12.90 5.26
C ILE A 462 16.71 13.17 5.98
N GLU A 463 17.79 13.43 5.25
CA GLU A 463 19.08 13.86 5.82
C GLU A 463 18.94 15.11 6.70
N MET A 464 18.13 16.09 6.29
CA MET A 464 17.91 17.32 7.05
C MET A 464 17.07 17.06 8.30
N LEU A 465 16.02 16.24 8.22
CA LEU A 465 15.23 15.80 9.36
C LEU A 465 16.07 14.99 10.36
N ILE A 466 16.96 14.11 9.91
CA ILE A 466 17.91 13.40 10.79
C ILE A 466 18.84 14.40 11.49
N LYS A 467 19.36 15.42 10.78
CA LYS A 467 20.18 16.49 11.38
C LYS A 467 19.38 17.38 12.35
N GLU A 468 18.06 17.37 12.32
CA GLU A 468 17.20 18.06 13.29
C GLU A 468 16.82 17.17 14.48
N ILE A 469 16.48 15.90 14.23
CA ILE A 469 16.28 14.87 15.27
C ILE A 469 17.51 14.79 16.17
N ASN A 470 18.71 14.64 15.61
CA ASN A 470 19.95 14.55 16.40
C ASN A 470 20.23 15.83 17.21
N LYS A 471 19.79 17.02 16.74
CA LYS A 471 19.89 18.28 17.52
C LYS A 471 18.86 18.38 18.64
N LEU A 472 17.68 17.78 18.45
CA LEU A 472 16.64 17.72 19.47
C LEU A 472 16.99 16.65 20.52
N GLU A 473 17.55 15.52 20.10
CA GLU A 473 18.07 14.46 20.97
C GLU A 473 19.22 14.97 21.85
N LEU A 474 20.19 15.69 21.27
CA LEU A 474 21.23 16.38 22.07
C LEU A 474 20.63 17.32 23.12
N LYS A 475 19.64 18.14 22.76
CA LYS A 475 18.94 19.00 23.74
C LYS A 475 18.14 18.24 24.79
N ILE A 476 17.57 17.09 24.43
CA ILE A 476 16.88 16.20 25.37
C ILE A 476 17.90 15.64 26.37
N ASN A 477 19.09 15.25 25.90
CA ASN A 477 20.17 14.81 26.78
C ASN A 477 20.69 15.96 27.65
N ASP A 478 20.93 17.17 27.10
CA ASP A 478 21.29 18.37 27.87
C ASP A 478 20.28 18.63 29.01
N PHE A 479 18.97 18.50 28.73
CA PHE A 479 17.91 18.64 29.73
C PHE A 479 17.80 17.45 30.69
N LEU A 480 18.13 16.23 30.28
CA LEU A 480 18.15 15.07 31.16
C LEU A 480 19.31 15.19 32.17
N ASP A 481 20.50 15.57 31.70
CA ASP A 481 21.68 15.83 32.53
C ASP A 481 21.41 16.97 33.53
N GLU A 482 20.77 18.07 33.10
CA GLU A 482 20.31 19.16 34.00
C GLU A 482 19.29 18.64 35.03
N ASN A 483 18.37 17.74 34.65
CA ASN A 483 17.41 17.15 35.59
C ASN A 483 18.05 16.14 36.55
N GLU A 484 19.08 15.38 36.14
CA GLU A 484 19.84 14.50 37.04
C GLU A 484 20.66 15.33 38.04
N GLU A 485 21.33 16.42 37.62
CA GLU A 485 22.03 17.33 38.54
C GLU A 485 21.06 18.02 39.51
N LEU A 486 19.91 18.50 39.04
CA LEU A 486 18.89 19.12 39.90
C LEU A 486 18.28 18.12 40.89
N ARG A 487 18.14 16.83 40.53
CA ARG A 487 17.72 15.76 41.45
C ARG A 487 18.78 15.49 42.52
N GLU A 488 20.05 15.33 42.11
CA GLU A 488 21.16 15.10 43.05
C GLU A 488 21.30 16.27 44.05
N ARG A 489 21.23 17.52 43.57
CA ARG A 489 21.23 18.74 44.42
C ARG A 489 20.05 18.80 45.41
N LEU A 490 18.94 18.12 45.11
CA LEU A 490 17.77 18.00 46.00
C LEU A 490 17.79 16.74 46.88
N GLY A 491 18.83 15.91 46.79
CA GLY A 491 18.93 14.63 47.51
C GLY A 491 17.97 13.55 46.99
N LEU A 492 17.48 13.70 45.75
CA LEU A 492 16.60 12.75 45.08
C LEU A 492 17.42 11.81 44.19
N GLU A 493 17.04 10.53 44.15
CA GLU A 493 17.71 9.53 43.33
C GLU A 493 17.52 9.85 41.83
N PRO A 494 18.59 9.99 41.02
CA PRO A 494 18.51 10.59 39.68
C PRO A 494 17.50 9.92 38.73
N LYS A 495 17.25 8.61 38.89
CA LYS A 495 16.42 7.79 37.98
C LYS A 495 15.10 7.30 38.60
N ALA A 496 14.74 7.76 39.80
CA ALA A 496 13.46 7.42 40.40
C ALA A 496 12.28 8.00 39.61
N MET A 497 11.20 7.21 39.44
CA MET A 497 9.94 7.69 38.90
C MET A 497 9.18 8.48 39.97
N ILE A 498 9.31 9.81 39.91
CA ILE A 498 8.48 10.75 40.66
C ILE A 498 7.09 10.81 40.01
N ASP A 499 6.01 10.80 40.80
CA ASP A 499 4.67 11.04 40.24
C ASP A 499 4.58 12.48 39.69
N LEU A 500 4.23 12.59 38.40
CA LEU A 500 4.07 13.85 37.70
C LEU A 500 2.61 14.27 37.55
N ASN A 501 1.63 13.54 38.10
CA ASN A 501 0.21 13.81 37.89
C ASN A 501 -0.22 15.19 38.44
N GLU A 502 0.20 15.55 39.66
CA GLU A 502 -0.03 16.92 40.17
C GLU A 502 0.64 18.00 39.31
N PHE A 503 1.86 17.75 38.84
CA PHE A 503 2.57 18.68 37.95
C PHE A 503 1.90 18.80 36.57
N ARG A 504 1.43 17.70 36.00
CA ARG A 504 0.65 17.64 34.75
C ARG A 504 -0.64 18.44 34.90
N ASN A 505 -1.38 18.23 35.99
CA ASN A 505 -2.63 18.93 36.28
C ASN A 505 -2.39 20.43 36.55
N SER A 506 -1.33 20.79 37.27
CA SER A 506 -0.91 22.19 37.44
C SER A 506 -0.51 22.85 36.11
N LYS A 507 0.16 22.10 35.22
CA LYS A 507 0.57 22.56 33.88
C LYS A 507 -0.62 22.74 32.94
N THR A 508 -1.57 21.81 32.88
CA THR A 508 -2.80 21.97 32.09
C THR A 508 -3.68 23.09 32.64
N LEU A 509 -3.81 23.22 33.96
CA LEU A 509 -4.54 24.33 34.60
C LEU A 509 -3.90 25.68 34.26
N LYS A 510 -2.57 25.83 34.38
CA LYS A 510 -1.86 27.05 33.94
C LYS A 510 -2.02 27.31 32.45
N GLN A 511 -2.00 26.28 31.61
CA GLN A 511 -2.20 26.44 30.16
C GLN A 511 -3.65 26.83 29.81
N GLN A 512 -4.64 26.40 30.59
CA GLN A 512 -6.02 26.89 30.50
C GLN A 512 -6.13 28.34 31.00
N GLN A 513 -5.49 28.69 32.13
CA GLN A 513 -5.42 30.06 32.63
C GLN A 513 -4.82 31.00 31.59
N TYR A 514 -3.68 30.68 30.98
CA TYR A 514 -3.11 31.48 29.90
C TYR A 514 -4.01 31.56 28.66
N ARG A 515 -4.82 30.55 28.34
CA ARG A 515 -5.81 30.63 27.24
C ARG A 515 -6.95 31.60 27.58
N LEU A 516 -7.47 31.55 28.81
CA LEU A 516 -8.51 32.45 29.29
C LEU A 516 -8.00 33.90 29.43
N GLU A 517 -6.81 34.08 29.97
CA GLU A 517 -6.11 35.36 30.08
C GLU A 517 -5.88 35.98 28.69
N ASN A 518 -5.37 35.21 27.72
CA ASN A 518 -5.24 35.69 26.34
C ASN A 518 -6.59 36.03 25.70
N GLN A 519 -7.68 35.31 26.00
CA GLN A 519 -9.02 35.67 25.53
C GLN A 519 -9.56 36.96 26.17
N VAL A 520 -9.25 37.23 27.44
CA VAL A 520 -9.59 38.49 28.11
C VAL A 520 -8.75 39.64 27.55
N LEU A 521 -7.44 39.44 27.36
CA LEU A 521 -6.55 40.42 26.75
C LEU A 521 -6.91 40.72 25.30
N LEU A 522 -7.36 39.73 24.51
CA LEU A 522 -7.87 39.96 23.16
C LEU A 522 -9.13 40.84 23.16
N LYS A 523 -10.09 40.57 24.05
CA LYS A 523 -11.30 41.41 24.18
C LYS A 523 -10.99 42.82 24.70
N GLU A 524 -10.00 42.97 25.58
CA GLU A 524 -9.49 44.26 26.03
C GLU A 524 -8.82 45.01 24.87
N ILE A 525 -8.01 44.34 24.06
CA ILE A 525 -7.41 44.89 22.82
C ILE A 525 -8.50 45.30 21.83
N GLU A 526 -9.52 44.47 21.60
CA GLU A 526 -10.66 44.80 20.73
C GLU A 526 -11.39 46.06 21.22
N ARG A 527 -11.72 46.17 22.52
CA ARG A 527 -12.33 47.39 23.08
C ARG A 527 -11.42 48.61 22.95
N LEU A 528 -10.12 48.47 23.23
CA LEU A 528 -9.15 49.55 23.09
C LEU A 528 -8.93 49.94 21.61
N GLU A 529 -9.06 49.02 20.66
CA GLU A 529 -9.08 49.30 19.23
C GLU A 529 -10.36 50.03 18.81
N GLU A 530 -11.53 49.66 19.33
CA GLU A 530 -12.79 50.38 19.11
C GLU A 530 -12.74 51.80 19.68
N GLU A 531 -12.29 51.98 20.93
CA GLU A 531 -12.06 53.27 21.57
C GLU A 531 -11.07 54.12 20.76
N ARG A 532 -9.93 53.54 20.35
CA ARG A 532 -8.95 54.17 19.46
C ARG A 532 -9.56 54.55 18.11
N ILE A 533 -10.41 53.71 17.53
CA ILE A 533 -11.09 53.98 16.25
C ILE A 533 -12.08 55.14 16.42
N GLU A 534 -12.85 55.19 17.51
CA GLU A 534 -13.80 56.28 17.77
C GLU A 534 -13.07 57.59 18.11
N LEU A 535 -12.05 57.56 18.95
CA LEU A 535 -11.14 58.70 19.16
C LEU A 535 -10.50 59.16 17.84
N LYS A 536 -10.11 58.23 16.94
CA LYS A 536 -9.58 58.56 15.60
C LYS A 536 -10.67 59.03 14.61
N LYS A 537 -11.96 58.78 14.85
CA LYS A 537 -13.09 59.43 14.14
C LYS A 537 -13.33 60.84 14.71
N GLN A 538 -13.32 61.00 16.04
CA GLN A 538 -13.48 62.30 16.72
C GLN A 538 -12.33 63.26 16.36
N VAL A 539 -11.08 62.80 16.41
CA VAL A 539 -9.91 63.56 15.94
C VAL A 539 -10.03 63.89 14.45
N ARG A 540 -10.57 63.00 13.61
CA ARG A 540 -10.85 63.33 12.19
C ARG A 540 -11.94 64.40 12.04
N LYS A 541 -13.06 64.33 12.77
CA LYS A 541 -14.10 65.37 12.80
C LYS A 541 -13.52 66.71 13.25
N LEU A 542 -12.82 66.74 14.39
CA LEU A 542 -12.16 67.93 14.94
C LEU A 542 -11.07 68.48 14.01
N ALA A 543 -10.34 67.63 13.28
CA ALA A 543 -9.36 68.05 12.28
C ALA A 543 -10.01 68.52 10.97
N GLN A 544 -11.23 68.09 10.64
CA GLN A 544 -12.01 68.58 9.51
C GLN A 544 -12.68 69.93 9.82
N GLU A 545 -13.15 70.11 11.05
CA GLU A 545 -13.65 71.38 11.61
C GLU A 545 -12.55 72.43 11.79
N LYS A 546 -11.42 72.05 12.41
CA LYS A 546 -10.24 72.92 12.52
C LYS A 546 -9.51 73.08 11.18
N GLY A 547 -9.54 72.10 10.29
CA GLY A 547 -9.03 72.23 8.91
C GLY A 547 -9.73 73.31 8.10
N ARG A 548 -11.04 73.55 8.37
CA ARG A 548 -11.79 74.70 7.85
C ARG A 548 -11.46 76.05 8.53
N LYS A 549 -10.60 76.09 9.55
CA LYS A 549 -10.25 77.30 10.32
C LYS A 549 -8.74 77.54 10.56
N VAL A 550 -7.86 76.59 10.24
CA VAL A 550 -6.42 76.65 10.51
C VAL A 550 -5.62 76.39 9.23
N ALA A 551 -5.80 77.29 8.26
CA ALA A 551 -4.82 77.50 7.17
C ALA A 551 -3.72 78.53 7.59
N ILE A 552 -3.64 78.85 8.89
CA ILE A 552 -2.85 79.97 9.42
C ILE A 552 -2.07 79.53 10.66
N ARG A 553 -0.73 79.69 10.59
CA ARG A 553 0.29 79.53 11.65
C ARG A 553 0.49 78.11 12.22
N GLY A 554 1.75 77.88 12.59
CA GLY A 554 2.26 76.72 13.33
C GLY A 554 3.60 77.10 14.00
N ARG A 555 4.43 76.11 14.39
CA ARG A 555 5.69 76.29 15.18
C ARG A 555 5.40 76.80 16.63
N ILE A 556 6.20 76.55 17.68
CA ILE A 556 7.51 75.93 17.91
C ILE A 556 7.46 75.19 19.27
N PHE A 557 8.23 74.12 19.53
CA PHE A 557 9.25 74.07 20.61
C PHE A 557 10.05 72.75 20.57
N LEU A 558 11.36 72.82 20.81
CA LEU A 558 12.26 71.66 20.98
C LEU A 558 13.17 71.96 22.18
N VAL A 559 13.20 71.07 23.17
CA VAL A 559 14.02 71.22 24.37
C VAL A 559 15.38 70.55 24.15
N THR A 560 16.46 71.28 24.43
CA THR A 560 17.83 70.75 24.41
C THR A 560 18.40 70.82 25.82
N ASN A 561 18.54 69.67 26.50
CA ASN A 561 19.59 69.38 27.49
C ASN A 561 19.39 68.00 28.14
N CYS A 562 20.30 67.05 27.85
CA CYS A 562 20.77 65.95 28.72
C CYS A 562 21.59 64.91 27.91
N LEU A 563 22.74 65.32 27.36
CA LEU A 563 23.61 64.46 26.52
C LEU A 563 25.10 64.52 26.92
N VAL A 564 25.38 64.31 28.21
CA VAL A 564 26.76 64.17 28.72
C VAL A 564 26.94 62.93 29.62
N GLY A 565 25.91 62.50 30.36
CA GLY A 565 26.00 61.36 31.27
C GLY A 565 26.05 59.97 30.61
N THR A 566 25.51 59.81 29.41
CA THR A 566 25.34 58.48 28.77
C THR A 566 26.63 57.92 28.16
N LEU A 567 27.57 58.76 27.71
CA LEU A 567 28.74 58.29 26.95
C LEU A 567 29.74 57.50 27.81
N SER A 568 29.88 57.85 29.10
CA SER A 568 30.80 57.14 30.01
C SER A 568 30.31 55.74 30.40
N ILE A 569 29.00 55.52 30.43
CA ILE A 569 28.40 54.23 30.81
C ILE A 569 28.55 53.23 29.66
N VAL A 570 28.26 53.67 28.43
CA VAL A 570 28.40 52.85 27.21
C VAL A 570 29.85 52.39 27.01
N ASN A 571 30.84 53.27 27.21
CA ASN A 571 32.26 52.89 27.04
C ASN A 571 32.71 51.81 28.03
N ASN A 572 32.29 51.89 29.30
CA ASN A 572 32.63 50.87 30.30
C ASN A 572 31.91 49.54 30.05
N ALA A 573 30.64 49.57 29.64
CA ALA A 573 29.90 48.37 29.25
C ALA A 573 30.53 47.67 28.04
N ASN A 574 30.92 48.43 27.00
CA ASN A 574 31.61 47.91 25.82
C ASN A 574 32.97 47.26 26.18
N ALA A 575 33.73 47.84 27.10
CA ALA A 575 35.00 47.28 27.56
C ALA A 575 34.83 45.94 28.32
N TYR A 576 33.77 45.81 29.13
CA TYR A 576 33.42 44.56 29.79
C TYR A 576 33.00 43.48 28.77
N LEU A 577 32.07 43.82 27.86
CA LEU A 577 31.61 42.93 26.79
C LEU A 577 32.75 42.45 25.89
N ALA A 578 33.72 43.31 25.55
CA ALA A 578 34.89 42.96 24.76
C ALA A 578 35.91 42.05 25.48
N ASN A 579 35.84 41.96 26.82
CA ASN A 579 36.61 40.98 27.58
C ASN A 579 35.85 39.66 27.71
N GLU A 580 34.55 39.69 28.03
CA GLU A 580 33.75 38.46 28.10
C GLU A 580 33.69 37.75 26.74
N LEU A 581 33.54 38.47 25.63
CA LEU A 581 33.67 37.91 24.28
C LEU A 581 35.01 37.19 24.08
N ARG A 582 36.13 37.78 24.51
CA ARG A 582 37.47 37.15 24.40
C ARG A 582 37.66 35.90 25.25
N GLU A 583 36.93 35.79 26.36
CA GLU A 583 36.93 34.59 27.19
C GLU A 583 36.08 33.50 26.53
N ARG A 584 34.89 33.85 26.02
CA ARG A 584 34.03 32.95 25.23
C ARG A 584 34.70 32.47 23.95
N GLU A 585 35.45 33.31 23.24
CA GLU A 585 36.29 32.93 22.08
C GLU A 585 37.35 31.90 22.48
N ARG A 586 38.02 32.12 23.61
CA ARG A 586 39.04 31.20 24.14
C ARG A 586 38.44 29.83 24.51
N ASP A 587 37.25 29.83 25.09
CA ASP A 587 36.54 28.60 25.48
C ASP A 587 35.90 27.90 24.28
N LEU A 588 35.43 28.63 23.26
CA LEU A 588 35.05 28.06 21.97
C LEU A 588 36.25 27.40 21.27
N GLU A 589 37.45 27.95 21.39
CA GLU A 589 38.65 27.33 20.82
C GLU A 589 39.11 26.09 21.62
N LYS A 590 39.02 26.10 22.96
CA LYS A 590 39.17 24.87 23.76
C LYS A 590 38.17 23.81 23.29
N ASN A 591 36.88 24.18 23.16
CA ASN A 591 35.83 23.27 22.74
C ASN A 591 36.05 22.75 21.31
N ARG A 592 36.59 23.56 20.38
CA ARG A 592 37.05 23.08 19.06
C ARG A 592 38.13 22.01 19.19
N THR A 593 39.16 22.20 20.03
CA THR A 593 40.19 21.16 20.22
C THR A 593 39.64 19.87 20.85
N VAL A 594 38.63 19.98 21.72
CA VAL A 594 37.92 18.84 22.32
C VAL A 594 37.05 18.14 21.27
N ILE A 595 36.32 18.88 20.44
CA ILE A 595 35.55 18.35 19.31
C ILE A 595 36.47 17.62 18.32
N VAL A 596 37.66 18.16 18.01
CA VAL A 596 38.64 17.49 17.13
C VAL A 596 39.13 16.16 17.73
N LYS A 597 39.36 16.10 19.05
CA LYS A 597 39.72 14.84 19.75
C LYS A 597 38.56 13.84 19.79
N PHE A 598 37.32 14.29 19.97
CA PHE A 598 36.16 13.40 19.83
C PHE A 598 35.95 12.96 18.39
N GLN A 599 36.23 13.80 17.39
CA GLN A 599 36.18 13.42 15.98
C GLN A 599 37.27 12.41 15.58
N SER A 600 38.47 12.47 16.16
CA SER A 600 39.48 11.41 15.96
C SER A 600 39.05 10.10 16.63
N LYS A 601 38.59 10.15 17.88
CA LYS A 601 38.08 8.97 18.60
C LYS A 601 36.85 8.34 17.90
N LEU A 602 35.95 9.15 17.36
CA LEU A 602 34.81 8.66 16.56
C LEU A 602 35.25 8.04 15.23
N LYS A 603 36.36 8.50 14.62
CA LYS A 603 36.94 7.82 13.45
C LYS A 603 37.55 6.48 13.83
N GLU A 604 38.36 6.43 14.89
CA GLU A 604 38.93 5.20 15.47
C GLU A 604 37.81 4.18 15.74
N LEU A 605 36.76 4.56 16.48
CA LEU A 605 35.59 3.72 16.73
C LEU A 605 34.81 3.35 15.45
N SER A 606 34.79 4.19 14.42
CA SER A 606 34.17 3.85 13.14
C SER A 606 35.00 2.84 12.33
N GLU A 607 36.32 2.80 12.54
CA GLU A 607 37.24 1.87 11.90
C GLU A 607 37.26 0.53 12.64
N GLU A 608 37.18 0.54 13.97
CA GLU A 608 36.89 -0.64 14.80
C GLU A 608 35.52 -1.24 14.44
N ASN A 609 34.45 -0.43 14.35
CA ASN A 609 33.13 -0.92 13.93
C ASN A 609 33.12 -1.47 12.50
N LYS A 610 33.90 -0.92 11.56
CA LYS A 610 34.05 -1.52 10.21
C LYS A 610 34.77 -2.87 10.25
N GLN A 611 35.79 -3.01 11.08
CA GLN A 611 36.49 -4.29 11.28
C GLN A 611 35.58 -5.33 11.95
N LEU A 612 34.77 -4.92 12.94
CA LEU A 612 33.75 -5.76 13.56
C LEU A 612 32.64 -6.14 12.58
N GLU A 613 32.12 -5.20 11.78
CA GLU A 613 31.19 -5.47 10.68
C GLU A 613 31.75 -6.46 9.67
N GLN A 614 33.03 -6.33 9.32
CA GLN A 614 33.69 -7.25 8.38
C GLN A 614 33.85 -8.64 9.01
N GLY A 615 34.26 -8.75 10.27
CA GLY A 615 34.25 -10.00 11.02
C GLY A 615 32.84 -10.61 11.12
N MET A 616 31.80 -9.80 11.31
CA MET A 616 30.40 -10.27 11.30
C MET A 616 29.94 -10.71 9.91
N LYS A 617 30.46 -10.13 8.83
CA LYS A 617 30.22 -10.59 7.44
C LYS A 617 30.98 -11.89 7.14
N GLU A 618 32.20 -12.04 7.65
CA GLU A 618 32.98 -13.29 7.61
C GLU A 618 32.25 -14.41 8.39
N ILE A 619 31.74 -14.13 9.59
CA ILE A 619 30.91 -15.05 10.38
C ILE A 619 29.60 -15.39 9.65
N LEU A 620 28.87 -14.40 9.14
CA LEU A 620 27.62 -14.63 8.38
C LEU A 620 27.87 -15.43 7.10
N GLN A 621 29.02 -15.24 6.43
CA GLN A 621 29.38 -16.04 5.26
C GLN A 621 29.70 -17.48 5.66
N ALA A 622 30.52 -17.71 6.68
CA ALA A 622 30.81 -19.05 7.19
C ALA A 622 29.53 -19.79 7.63
N VAL A 623 28.65 -19.12 8.37
CA VAL A 623 27.33 -19.67 8.76
C VAL A 623 26.47 -19.99 7.53
N LYS A 624 26.45 -19.10 6.52
CA LYS A 624 25.68 -19.29 5.29
C LYS A 624 26.27 -20.36 4.36
N GLU A 625 27.56 -20.65 4.47
CA GLU A 625 28.22 -21.80 3.84
C GLU A 625 27.87 -23.09 4.59
N THR A 626 27.93 -23.14 5.93
CA THR A 626 27.44 -24.31 6.69
C THR A 626 25.95 -24.59 6.52
N GLN A 627 25.12 -23.58 6.22
CA GLN A 627 23.70 -23.77 5.89
C GLN A 627 23.45 -24.36 4.49
N LYS A 628 24.42 -24.37 3.57
CA LYS A 628 24.29 -25.04 2.27
C LYS A 628 24.49 -26.56 2.38
N ASP A 629 25.38 -26.99 3.26
CA ASP A 629 25.71 -28.41 3.48
C ASP A 629 24.90 -29.04 4.64
N ALA A 630 23.69 -28.53 4.88
CA ALA A 630 22.84 -28.87 6.03
C ALA A 630 22.12 -30.24 5.93
N THR A 631 22.82 -31.29 5.51
CA THR A 631 22.27 -32.66 5.35
C THR A 631 22.78 -33.70 6.36
N VAL A 632 23.75 -33.36 7.22
CA VAL A 632 24.20 -34.21 8.33
C VAL A 632 23.99 -33.49 9.67
N LYS A 633 23.39 -34.17 10.65
CA LYS A 633 23.08 -33.61 11.98
C LYS A 633 24.18 -33.89 12.99
N GLY A 634 24.53 -32.88 13.78
CA GLY A 634 24.92 -33.06 15.19
C GLY A 634 26.39 -33.41 15.46
N GLY A 635 27.29 -32.46 15.23
CA GLY A 635 28.64 -32.43 15.79
C GLY A 635 29.12 -30.99 15.92
N GLU A 636 29.80 -30.64 17.02
CA GLU A 636 30.25 -29.27 17.29
C GLU A 636 31.51 -28.92 16.48
N THR A 637 31.31 -28.54 15.21
CA THR A 637 32.38 -28.05 14.33
C THR A 637 32.90 -26.68 14.80
N ALA A 638 33.93 -26.71 15.65
CA ALA A 638 34.57 -25.50 16.16
C ALA A 638 35.12 -24.62 15.02
N LEU A 639 34.48 -23.47 14.82
CA LEU A 639 34.85 -22.46 13.83
C LEU A 639 36.22 -21.84 14.16
N ILE A 640 37.24 -22.16 13.36
CA ILE A 640 38.52 -21.46 13.40
C ILE A 640 38.37 -20.20 12.54
N ILE A 641 38.45 -19.03 13.17
CA ILE A 641 38.29 -17.72 12.51
C ILE A 641 39.61 -16.95 12.71
N PRO A 642 40.52 -16.91 11.72
CA PRO A 642 41.86 -16.34 11.90
C PRO A 642 41.89 -14.83 12.19
N SER A 643 40.82 -14.10 11.86
CA SER A 643 40.61 -12.71 12.27
C SER A 643 40.28 -12.61 13.76
N LEU A 644 39.50 -13.56 14.30
CA LEU A 644 39.19 -13.67 15.73
C LEU A 644 40.40 -14.14 16.54
N ASP A 645 41.13 -15.16 16.09
CA ASP A 645 42.34 -15.67 16.78
C ASP A 645 43.41 -14.58 16.96
N ARG A 646 43.57 -13.70 15.96
CA ARG A 646 44.46 -12.53 16.06
C ARG A 646 43.93 -11.48 17.04
N LEU A 647 42.62 -11.27 17.09
CA LEU A 647 41.99 -10.30 17.99
C LEU A 647 42.05 -10.79 19.45
N VAL A 648 41.81 -12.09 19.69
CA VAL A 648 42.04 -12.77 20.97
C VAL A 648 43.50 -12.67 21.36
N SER A 649 44.44 -13.03 20.48
CA SER A 649 45.89 -12.88 20.73
C SER A 649 46.27 -11.44 21.11
N ALA A 650 45.67 -10.44 20.46
CA ALA A 650 45.92 -9.02 20.72
C ALA A 650 45.22 -8.45 21.98
N ILE A 651 44.26 -9.19 22.55
CA ILE A 651 43.60 -8.89 23.83
C ILE A 651 44.36 -9.60 24.96
N GLU A 652 44.69 -10.88 24.79
CA GLU A 652 45.46 -11.68 25.75
C GLU A 652 46.85 -11.07 25.98
N SER A 653 47.54 -10.64 24.92
CA SER A 653 48.83 -9.94 25.01
C SER A 653 48.75 -8.51 25.58
N LYS A 654 47.55 -7.98 25.84
CA LYS A 654 47.33 -6.70 26.52
C LYS A 654 46.87 -6.84 27.98
N ASN A 655 46.41 -8.03 28.36
CA ASN A 655 45.72 -8.27 29.65
C ASN A 655 46.46 -9.23 30.60
N THR A 656 47.74 -9.55 30.35
CA THR A 656 48.49 -10.57 31.10
C THR A 656 49.83 -10.09 31.68
N ASP A 657 49.80 -9.45 32.85
CA ASP A 657 50.96 -9.30 33.76
C ASP A 657 51.35 -10.63 34.46
N GLY A 658 51.14 -11.76 33.78
CA GLY A 658 51.25 -13.11 34.34
C GLY A 658 51.96 -14.07 33.39
N ILE A 659 52.85 -14.92 33.94
CA ILE A 659 53.71 -15.80 33.15
C ILE A 659 52.88 -16.85 32.40
N PHE A 660 52.87 -16.76 31.07
CA PHE A 660 52.22 -17.73 30.18
C PHE A 660 53.02 -19.04 30.10
N ASP A 661 52.52 -20.11 30.73
CA ASP A 661 53.13 -21.43 30.62
C ASP A 661 52.72 -22.13 29.30
N ALA A 662 53.48 -21.83 28.25
CA ALA A 662 53.29 -22.40 26.92
C ALA A 662 53.33 -23.94 26.88
N SER A 663 53.91 -24.61 27.88
CA SER A 663 53.97 -26.09 27.91
C SER A 663 52.59 -26.72 28.09
N VAL A 664 51.73 -26.09 28.90
CA VAL A 664 50.36 -26.55 29.15
C VAL A 664 49.48 -26.31 27.92
N HIS A 665 49.61 -25.14 27.27
CA HIS A 665 48.85 -24.82 26.06
C HIS A 665 49.21 -25.75 24.89
N LEU A 666 50.51 -25.98 24.63
CA LEU A 666 50.97 -26.91 23.59
C LEU A 666 50.51 -28.35 23.87
N LYS A 667 50.50 -28.78 25.14
CA LYS A 667 49.99 -30.10 25.50
C LYS A 667 48.49 -30.23 25.22
N ALA A 668 47.67 -29.25 25.65
CA ALA A 668 46.23 -29.25 25.39
C ALA A 668 45.93 -29.27 23.87
N GLN A 669 46.71 -28.55 23.07
CA GLN A 669 46.61 -28.56 21.62
C GLN A 669 46.97 -29.94 21.01
N VAL A 670 48.03 -30.61 21.50
CA VAL A 670 48.40 -31.97 21.07
C VAL A 670 47.33 -32.99 21.46
N ASP A 671 46.78 -32.91 22.68
CA ASP A 671 45.72 -33.81 23.14
C ASP A 671 44.43 -33.60 22.30
N GLN A 672 44.06 -32.35 21.98
CA GLN A 672 42.93 -32.02 21.10
C GLN A 672 43.15 -32.50 19.65
N LEU A 673 44.34 -32.31 19.08
CA LEU A 673 44.71 -32.80 17.75
C LEU A 673 44.72 -34.34 17.70
N THR A 674 45.06 -35.01 18.80
CA THR A 674 45.02 -36.47 18.93
C THR A 674 43.59 -36.99 18.96
N GLY A 675 42.70 -36.34 19.71
CA GLY A 675 41.25 -36.63 19.71
C GLY A 675 40.66 -36.53 18.31
N ARG A 676 40.84 -35.38 17.65
CA ARG A 676 40.40 -35.17 16.25
C ARG A 676 40.98 -36.18 15.26
N ASN A 677 42.22 -36.66 15.48
CA ASN A 677 42.79 -37.70 14.62
C ASN A 677 42.03 -39.03 14.74
N GLU A 678 41.57 -39.42 15.93
CA GLU A 678 40.82 -40.66 16.13
C GLU A 678 39.33 -40.51 15.77
N GLU A 679 38.75 -39.30 15.90
CA GLU A 679 37.44 -38.95 15.33
C GLU A 679 37.45 -39.10 13.80
N LEU A 680 38.39 -38.43 13.10
CA LEU A 680 38.56 -38.56 11.65
C LEU A 680 38.82 -40.00 11.19
N ARG A 681 39.51 -40.81 12.00
CA ARG A 681 39.69 -42.26 11.71
C ARG A 681 38.40 -43.05 11.89
N GLN A 682 37.51 -42.66 12.79
CA GLN A 682 36.19 -43.29 12.97
C GLN A 682 35.24 -42.89 11.83
N GLU A 683 35.21 -41.61 11.45
CA GLU A 683 34.48 -41.12 10.27
C GLU A 683 34.97 -41.78 8.98
N LEU A 684 36.29 -41.91 8.79
CA LEU A 684 36.86 -42.59 7.63
C LEU A 684 36.54 -44.09 7.60
N LYS A 685 36.50 -44.78 8.76
CA LYS A 685 36.00 -46.16 8.85
C LYS A 685 34.50 -46.27 8.58
N GLN A 686 33.71 -45.26 8.95
CA GLN A 686 32.25 -45.27 8.78
C GLN A 686 31.85 -44.96 7.33
N THR A 687 32.41 -43.92 6.73
CA THR A 687 32.25 -43.59 5.31
C THR A 687 32.76 -44.71 4.40
N GLN A 688 33.83 -45.44 4.77
CA GLN A 688 34.23 -46.67 4.07
C GLN A 688 33.15 -47.77 4.13
N LYS A 689 32.55 -48.04 5.29
CA LYS A 689 31.43 -49.00 5.41
C LYS A 689 30.25 -48.55 4.55
N GLU A 690 29.86 -47.28 4.62
CA GLU A 690 28.75 -46.73 3.85
C GLU A 690 29.02 -46.80 2.34
N SER A 691 30.23 -46.47 1.89
CA SER A 691 30.68 -46.68 0.52
C SER A 691 30.54 -48.15 0.08
N THR A 692 30.96 -49.11 0.92
CA THR A 692 30.73 -50.54 0.61
C THR A 692 29.25 -50.93 0.61
N ASN A 693 28.41 -50.33 1.45
CA ASN A 693 26.97 -50.55 1.46
C ASN A 693 26.30 -50.02 0.18
N TYR A 694 26.64 -48.81 -0.26
CA TYR A 694 26.15 -48.24 -1.52
C TYR A 694 26.67 -49.02 -2.73
N SER A 695 27.93 -49.45 -2.72
CA SER A 695 28.49 -50.34 -3.76
C SER A 695 27.72 -51.68 -3.84
N ASN A 696 27.39 -52.29 -2.70
CA ASN A 696 26.58 -53.50 -2.63
C ASN A 696 25.11 -53.29 -3.07
N GLN A 697 24.53 -52.10 -2.84
CA GLN A 697 23.21 -51.74 -3.35
C GLN A 697 23.24 -51.53 -4.87
N LEU A 698 24.26 -50.85 -5.38
CA LEU A 698 24.46 -50.61 -6.81
C LEU A 698 24.73 -51.90 -7.59
N ALA A 699 25.47 -52.85 -7.01
CA ALA A 699 25.64 -54.20 -7.56
C ALA A 699 24.28 -54.91 -7.72
N LYS A 700 23.43 -54.92 -6.68
CA LYS A 700 22.09 -55.52 -6.72
C LYS A 700 21.13 -54.78 -7.68
N ALA A 701 21.26 -53.46 -7.80
CA ALA A 701 20.50 -52.67 -8.77
C ALA A 701 20.90 -53.06 -10.20
N ASN A 702 22.20 -53.22 -10.47
CA ASN A 702 22.72 -53.67 -11.76
C ASN A 702 22.29 -55.11 -12.07
N GLU A 703 22.32 -56.04 -11.10
CA GLU A 703 21.76 -57.39 -11.26
C GLU A 703 20.29 -57.33 -11.67
N LYS A 704 19.47 -56.52 -10.99
CA LYS A 704 18.05 -56.34 -11.34
C LYS A 704 17.86 -55.69 -12.72
N ILE A 705 18.72 -54.75 -13.11
CA ILE A 705 18.72 -54.16 -14.46
C ILE A 705 19.07 -55.23 -15.51
N THR A 706 20.03 -56.13 -15.25
CA THR A 706 20.31 -57.24 -16.19
C THR A 706 19.16 -58.24 -16.27
N GLN A 707 18.46 -58.51 -15.17
CA GLN A 707 17.25 -59.34 -15.16
C GLN A 707 16.14 -58.70 -16.00
N LEU A 708 15.81 -57.43 -15.76
CA LEU A 708 14.81 -56.69 -16.53
C LEU A 708 15.20 -56.54 -18.01
N ASN A 709 16.48 -56.34 -18.33
CA ASN A 709 16.94 -56.29 -19.72
C ASN A 709 16.83 -57.66 -20.41
N ASN A 710 17.05 -58.76 -19.69
CA ASN A 710 16.83 -60.11 -20.22
C ASN A 710 15.32 -60.37 -20.43
N GLU A 711 14.45 -59.94 -19.51
CA GLU A 711 12.99 -59.98 -19.66
C GLU A 711 12.53 -59.14 -20.86
N ILE A 712 13.03 -57.91 -21.03
CA ILE A 712 12.78 -57.06 -22.20
C ILE A 712 13.30 -57.70 -23.48
N CYS A 713 14.42 -58.44 -23.45
CA CYS A 713 14.94 -59.17 -24.60
C CYS A 713 14.02 -60.34 -24.98
N VAL A 714 13.50 -61.09 -24.01
CA VAL A 714 12.49 -62.15 -24.21
C VAL A 714 11.17 -61.56 -24.73
N LEU A 715 10.73 -60.42 -24.19
CA LEU A 715 9.55 -59.71 -24.69
C LEU A 715 9.74 -59.26 -26.14
N ARG A 716 10.88 -58.66 -26.51
CA ARG A 716 11.21 -58.30 -27.91
C ARG A 716 11.31 -59.52 -28.83
N GLN A 717 11.72 -60.67 -28.33
CA GLN A 717 11.66 -61.94 -29.08
C GLN A 717 10.21 -62.43 -29.26
N SER A 718 9.29 -62.12 -28.35
CA SER A 718 7.86 -62.38 -28.53
C SER A 718 7.14 -61.35 -29.42
N GLU A 719 7.62 -60.10 -29.47
CA GLU A 719 7.13 -59.05 -30.37
C GLU A 719 7.37 -59.34 -31.86
N SER A 720 8.18 -60.34 -32.21
CA SER A 720 8.34 -60.79 -33.61
C SER A 720 7.07 -61.40 -34.22
N ALA A 721 5.98 -61.53 -33.45
CA ALA A 721 4.68 -62.02 -33.87
C ALA A 721 3.64 -60.89 -34.13
N ASN A 722 3.89 -60.07 -35.16
CA ASN A 722 2.90 -59.24 -35.87
C ASN A 722 1.90 -58.41 -35.02
N ILE A 723 2.35 -57.31 -34.40
CA ILE A 723 1.47 -56.16 -34.15
C ILE A 723 2.16 -54.88 -34.67
N VAL A 724 1.55 -54.22 -35.65
CA VAL A 724 2.06 -52.95 -36.22
C VAL A 724 1.32 -51.79 -35.57
N PHE A 725 1.97 -51.09 -34.63
CA PHE A 725 1.54 -49.75 -34.23
C PHE A 725 2.11 -48.72 -35.22
N LYS A 726 1.23 -47.92 -35.82
CA LYS A 726 1.59 -46.92 -36.83
C LYS A 726 1.48 -45.52 -36.24
N THR A 727 2.59 -44.78 -36.24
CA THR A 727 2.65 -43.42 -35.72
C THR A 727 1.88 -42.41 -36.57
N VAL A 728 1.34 -41.39 -35.92
CA VAL A 728 0.68 -40.23 -36.54
C VAL A 728 1.71 -39.40 -37.34
N ASN A 729 1.30 -38.91 -38.51
CA ASN A 729 1.81 -37.65 -39.11
C ASN A 729 0.97 -37.26 -40.35
N LEU A 730 0.50 -36.01 -40.39
CA LEU A 730 -0.14 -35.32 -41.52
C LEU A 730 -0.01 -33.80 -41.28
N PRO A 731 -0.01 -32.93 -42.32
CA PRO A 731 0.17 -33.22 -43.74
C PRO A 731 1.17 -32.28 -44.47
N GLU A 732 1.73 -32.75 -45.59
CA GLU A 732 1.70 -31.96 -46.82
C GLU A 732 1.52 -32.92 -48.01
N GLY A 733 0.44 -32.75 -48.79
CA GLY A 733 0.03 -33.69 -49.85
C GLY A 733 -0.75 -34.92 -49.37
N MET A 734 -2.08 -34.90 -49.50
CA MET A 734 -2.94 -36.10 -49.42
C MET A 734 -2.88 -36.88 -50.76
N VAL A 735 -3.28 -38.15 -50.94
CA VAL A 735 -4.21 -39.05 -50.20
C VAL A 735 -3.72 -40.50 -50.36
N PRO A 736 -4.01 -41.42 -49.41
CA PRO A 736 -4.67 -42.67 -49.85
C PRO A 736 -5.76 -43.19 -48.88
N SER A 737 -6.91 -43.59 -49.46
CA SER A 737 -8.10 -44.17 -48.80
C SER A 737 -8.81 -43.27 -47.77
N SER A 738 -10.00 -42.77 -48.15
CA SER A 738 -10.93 -42.09 -47.25
C SER A 738 -11.37 -42.96 -46.06
N VAL A 739 -11.44 -44.29 -46.22
CA VAL A 739 -11.82 -45.23 -45.16
C VAL A 739 -10.80 -45.22 -44.02
N ASN A 740 -9.50 -45.15 -44.33
CA ASN A 740 -8.46 -45.12 -43.32
C ASN A 740 -8.47 -43.79 -42.54
N ILE A 741 -8.73 -42.69 -43.23
CA ILE A 741 -8.88 -41.36 -42.61
C ILE A 741 -10.10 -41.37 -41.67
N ILE A 742 -11.27 -41.82 -42.16
CA ILE A 742 -12.50 -41.94 -41.35
C ILE A 742 -12.27 -42.83 -40.13
N ASN A 743 -11.61 -43.97 -40.27
CA ASN A 743 -11.33 -44.85 -39.14
C ASN A 743 -10.40 -44.18 -38.11
N SER A 744 -9.31 -43.53 -38.53
CA SER A 744 -8.41 -42.82 -37.61
C SER A 744 -9.09 -41.65 -36.89
N LEU A 745 -10.01 -40.94 -37.57
CA LEU A 745 -10.82 -39.89 -36.96
C LEU A 745 -11.86 -40.46 -36.00
N ASN A 746 -12.47 -41.61 -36.31
CA ASN A 746 -13.41 -42.31 -35.42
C ASN A 746 -12.70 -42.85 -34.16
N GLU A 747 -11.50 -43.42 -34.29
CA GLU A 747 -10.68 -43.86 -33.15
C GLU A 747 -10.29 -42.67 -32.26
N TYR A 748 -9.86 -41.55 -32.86
CA TYR A 748 -9.61 -40.31 -32.12
C TYR A 748 -10.87 -39.75 -31.44
N LEU A 749 -12.03 -39.84 -32.09
CA LEU A 749 -13.32 -39.44 -31.51
C LEU A 749 -13.71 -40.34 -30.33
N ILE A 750 -13.48 -41.66 -30.43
CA ILE A 750 -13.74 -42.62 -29.35
C ILE A 750 -12.82 -42.34 -28.15
N LEU A 751 -11.53 -42.07 -28.39
CA LEU A 751 -10.58 -41.68 -27.34
C LEU A 751 -11.00 -40.37 -26.67
N LEU A 752 -11.42 -39.35 -27.43
CA LEU A 752 -11.95 -38.10 -26.88
C LEU A 752 -13.24 -38.31 -26.07
N ILE A 753 -14.17 -39.15 -26.54
CA ILE A 753 -15.41 -39.48 -25.81
C ILE A 753 -15.07 -40.20 -24.51
N GLN A 754 -14.12 -41.14 -24.52
CA GLN A 754 -13.69 -41.86 -23.33
C GLN A 754 -12.92 -40.94 -22.35
N GLU A 755 -12.12 -39.99 -22.83
CA GLU A 755 -11.46 -38.98 -21.99
C GLU A 755 -12.48 -38.02 -21.36
N LEU A 756 -13.50 -37.59 -22.13
CA LEU A 756 -14.61 -36.78 -21.64
C LEU A 756 -15.43 -37.52 -20.58
N GLU A 757 -15.79 -38.80 -20.80
CA GLU A 757 -16.51 -39.60 -19.81
C GLU A 757 -15.69 -39.78 -18.51
N ASN A 758 -14.39 -40.06 -18.63
CA ASN A 758 -13.49 -40.14 -17.47
C ASN A 758 -13.42 -38.81 -16.71
N LYS A 759 -13.37 -37.67 -17.42
CA LYS A 759 -13.38 -36.33 -16.82
C LYS A 759 -14.73 -35.98 -16.20
N GLU A 760 -15.85 -36.38 -16.79
CA GLU A 760 -17.19 -36.22 -16.21
C GLU A 760 -17.37 -37.05 -14.94
N GLN A 761 -16.88 -38.30 -14.92
CA GLN A 761 -16.86 -39.13 -13.72
C GLN A 761 -15.95 -38.55 -12.61
N LEU A 762 -14.83 -37.92 -12.94
CA LEU A 762 -13.95 -37.21 -11.99
C LEU A 762 -14.59 -35.91 -11.47
N LEU A 763 -15.25 -35.15 -12.34
CA LEU A 763 -15.98 -33.94 -12.00
C LEU A 763 -17.11 -34.27 -11.03
N LYS A 764 -17.93 -35.28 -11.33
CA LYS A 764 -19.01 -35.74 -10.46
C LYS A 764 -18.56 -36.20 -9.08
N LYS A 765 -17.47 -36.98 -8.99
CA LYS A 765 -16.84 -37.35 -7.70
C LYS A 765 -16.37 -36.12 -6.90
N SER A 766 -15.98 -35.05 -7.61
CA SER A 766 -15.57 -33.78 -7.00
C SER A 766 -16.78 -32.97 -6.52
N GLU A 767 -17.89 -32.97 -7.27
CA GLU A 767 -19.17 -32.39 -6.85
C GLU A 767 -19.75 -33.08 -5.61
N ASP A 768 -19.79 -34.42 -5.61
CA ASP A 768 -20.22 -35.24 -4.47
C ASP A 768 -19.40 -34.89 -3.21
N ALA A 769 -18.07 -34.82 -3.34
CA ALA A 769 -17.18 -34.44 -2.25
C ALA A 769 -17.41 -33.00 -1.77
N VAL A 770 -17.63 -32.05 -2.68
CA VAL A 770 -17.95 -30.64 -2.36
C VAL A 770 -19.30 -30.52 -1.66
N GLU A 771 -20.31 -31.31 -2.02
CA GLU A 771 -21.59 -31.31 -1.29
C GLU A 771 -21.41 -31.89 0.12
N ASP A 772 -20.64 -32.96 0.27
CA ASP A 772 -20.31 -33.54 1.57
C ASP A 772 -19.51 -32.57 2.47
N TYR A 773 -18.60 -31.77 1.90
CA TYR A 773 -17.94 -30.69 2.64
C TYR A 773 -18.91 -29.55 3.00
N LYS A 774 -19.86 -29.17 2.12
CA LYS A 774 -20.92 -28.19 2.45
C LYS A 774 -21.79 -28.70 3.61
N ARG A 775 -22.18 -29.98 3.61
CA ARG A 775 -22.95 -30.63 4.70
C ARG A 775 -22.16 -30.60 6.02
N LYS A 776 -20.89 -30.99 6.01
CA LYS A 776 -20.00 -30.95 7.18
C LYS A 776 -19.82 -29.52 7.71
N PHE A 777 -19.61 -28.54 6.82
CA PHE A 777 -19.48 -27.13 7.19
C PHE A 777 -20.76 -26.54 7.79
N ALA A 778 -21.94 -26.92 7.29
CA ALA A 778 -23.22 -26.52 7.87
C ALA A 778 -23.39 -27.05 9.31
N VAL A 779 -22.99 -28.30 9.58
CA VAL A 779 -22.98 -28.87 10.94
C VAL A 779 -22.01 -28.11 11.86
N ILE A 780 -20.78 -27.86 11.42
CA ILE A 780 -19.79 -27.10 12.20
C ILE A 780 -20.28 -25.68 12.49
N ARG A 781 -20.87 -24.99 11.50
CA ARG A 781 -21.46 -23.65 11.68
C ARG A 781 -22.64 -23.66 12.64
N HIS A 782 -23.45 -24.72 12.66
CA HIS A 782 -24.52 -24.89 13.63
C HIS A 782 -23.96 -25.11 15.05
N GLN A 783 -22.97 -25.99 15.21
CA GLN A 783 -22.29 -26.23 16.49
C GLN A 783 -21.63 -24.96 17.03
N GLN A 784 -20.92 -24.19 16.18
CA GLN A 784 -20.35 -22.90 16.54
C GLN A 784 -21.44 -21.91 16.98
N GLY A 785 -22.60 -21.89 16.31
CA GLY A 785 -23.77 -21.09 16.68
C GLY A 785 -24.44 -21.53 17.99
N LEU A 786 -24.32 -22.80 18.39
CA LEU A 786 -24.74 -23.27 19.72
C LEU A 786 -23.73 -22.82 20.79
N ILE A 787 -22.43 -23.01 20.56
CA ILE A 787 -21.36 -22.58 21.47
C ILE A 787 -21.41 -21.07 21.73
N TYR A 788 -21.65 -20.24 20.71
CA TYR A 788 -21.85 -18.80 20.92
C TYR A 788 -23.10 -18.48 21.74
N LYS A 789 -24.20 -19.24 21.58
CA LYS A 789 -25.41 -19.06 22.41
C LYS A 789 -25.20 -19.52 23.85
N GLU A 790 -24.41 -20.56 24.07
CA GLU A 790 -24.02 -21.02 25.42
C GLU A 790 -23.09 -20.02 26.09
N TYR A 791 -22.07 -19.53 25.39
CA TYR A 791 -21.17 -18.48 25.87
C TYR A 791 -21.93 -17.19 26.19
N GLN A 792 -22.83 -16.74 25.30
CA GLN A 792 -23.66 -15.56 25.53
C GLN A 792 -24.60 -15.75 26.71
N ARG A 793 -25.21 -16.94 26.89
CA ARG A 793 -26.00 -17.27 28.09
C ARG A 793 -25.17 -17.24 29.37
N TYR A 794 -23.94 -17.77 29.32
CA TYR A 794 -23.03 -17.78 30.47
C TYR A 794 -22.64 -16.35 30.87
N PHE A 795 -22.28 -15.51 29.89
CA PHE A 795 -21.91 -14.11 30.10
C PHE A 795 -23.10 -13.20 30.46
N SER A 796 -24.34 -13.61 30.17
CA SER A 796 -25.58 -12.99 30.67
C SER A 796 -26.12 -13.67 31.94
N SER A 797 -25.29 -14.46 32.64
CA SER A 797 -25.60 -15.07 33.94
C SER A 797 -24.54 -14.79 35.02
N LEU A 798 -23.48 -14.06 34.66
CA LEU A 798 -22.73 -13.21 35.59
C LEU A 798 -23.41 -11.83 35.66
#